data_AF-A0A7M2X410-F1
#
_entry.id   AF-A0A7M2X410-F1
#
_cell.length_a   1.000
_cell.length_b   1.000
_cell.length_c   1.000
_cell.angle_alpha   90.00
_cell.angle_beta   90.00
_cell.angle_gamma   90.00
#
_symmetry.space_group_name_H-M   'P 1'
#
loop_
_entity.id
_entity.type
_entity.pdbx_description
1 polymer ?
#
loop_
_entity_poly.entity_id
_entity_poly.type
_entity_poly.pdbx_seq_one_letter_code
_entity_poly.pdbx_strand_id
1 'polypeptide(L)'
;MTVFASQPQTLPGDTRPDFSPAPQQVVLVLVLLFEVGIFGLLGENFLSLENLLTVLRQNADLGLIALALTPIILTGGIDLSVGSLMGLSAVVLGKLHDAGVPLWLAVPAVVLMATLCGAFNGLLITRGKMPPLIVTLGTFALFRGVAEGLTRGQGSFGGFPEGFVDLGQGTTLGLPTQLWIFLPAAVLFYLLVHRSTAGRALSAIGYSADGARHAGIRVDRLTLSMYALAGFCAGLASIIYVARFGEARANAASGFELQAITAVVLGGTSIFGGRASIIGTLLGLLAIAFLENGQTLASASRELTGILVGVLLLSAAGLDYLQKRRGAGVTPAAAATAAPQKGTSEDLDMRNSQLAVLCAVIVAAALIIAGGNYMLVNAIKGDLHNARASGGPGNGGTGKKLTIAMMPKTKGNAYFIACQKGAEEAAKELGIDLIWDGPASNNADPAAQNTLVETWITRKVDVIAVAVENQTGLSTALRKAQEAGIKVVTWDADADANARSFFCNQATPDGIGDTLMDLAAKTMNNEGEFVIISGSQTAANLNLWRDRILLRVKDYPKITCAEVVYCDDNQNIATDLGKRMINKYPNLKLILGNCSPAVPGGAEAVKQSARPGVKVIGVSLPNENKKYVHEGVTAAVVLWKTADLGYLTVHAAKATAEGTLKPGATSFTAGRLGELRIDGTSIILGKPFIFTKDNIDQFDF
;
A
#
# COMPACT_ATOMS: atom_id res chain seq x y z
N MET A 1 10.44 -76.78 -5.63
CA MET A 1 9.42 -76.47 -6.65
C MET A 1 8.10 -76.33 -5.92
N THR A 2 7.80 -75.13 -5.42
CA THR A 2 6.51 -74.84 -4.79
C THR A 2 6.20 -73.38 -5.12
N VAL A 3 5.28 -73.22 -6.06
CA VAL A 3 4.77 -71.94 -6.56
C VAL A 3 3.87 -71.35 -5.48
N PHE A 4 4.23 -70.18 -4.94
CA PHE A 4 3.29 -69.39 -4.14
C PHE A 4 2.36 -68.64 -5.09
N ALA A 5 1.10 -69.06 -5.12
CA ALA A 5 0.01 -68.36 -5.78
C ALA A 5 -0.20 -67.00 -5.09
N SER A 6 0.08 -65.91 -5.80
CA SER A 6 -0.36 -64.57 -5.40
C SER A 6 -1.86 -64.44 -5.66
N GLN A 7 -2.62 -64.09 -4.62
CA GLN A 7 -4.02 -63.71 -4.78
C GLN A 7 -4.12 -62.44 -5.67
N PRO A 8 -5.16 -62.32 -6.49
CA PRO A 8 -5.39 -61.13 -7.29
C PRO A 8 -5.68 -59.94 -6.36
N GLN A 9 -4.82 -58.91 -6.41
CA GLN A 9 -5.14 -57.60 -5.82
C GLN A 9 -6.42 -57.09 -6.49
N THR A 10 -7.48 -56.94 -5.70
CA THR A 10 -8.68 -56.24 -6.13
C THR A 10 -8.30 -54.79 -6.45
N LEU A 11 -8.48 -54.38 -7.71
CA LEU A 11 -8.35 -52.99 -8.13
C LEU A 11 -9.32 -52.14 -7.28
N PRO A 12 -8.91 -50.93 -6.82
CA PRO A 12 -9.81 -50.04 -6.09
C PRO A 12 -11.07 -49.81 -6.92
N GLY A 13 -12.21 -50.18 -6.34
CA GLY A 13 -13.52 -50.02 -6.93
C GLY A 13 -13.86 -48.55 -7.14
N ASP A 14 -14.48 -48.29 -8.29
CA ASP A 14 -15.05 -47.04 -8.79
C ASP A 14 -14.06 -45.92 -9.16
N THR A 15 -13.76 -45.84 -10.46
CA THR A 15 -12.95 -44.79 -11.10
C THR A 15 -13.77 -43.57 -11.51
N ARG A 16 -15.03 -43.47 -11.05
CA ARG A 16 -15.84 -42.27 -11.26
C ARG A 16 -15.28 -41.13 -10.41
N PRO A 17 -15.09 -39.92 -10.98
CA PRO A 17 -14.72 -38.76 -10.17
C PRO A 17 -15.81 -38.51 -9.13
N ASP A 18 -15.45 -38.60 -7.84
CA ASP A 18 -16.31 -38.18 -6.75
C ASP A 18 -16.53 -36.66 -6.85
N PHE A 19 -17.79 -36.25 -7.00
CA PHE A 19 -18.21 -34.85 -7.11
C PHE A 19 -18.65 -34.27 -5.75
N SER A 20 -18.43 -34.98 -4.64
CA SER A 20 -18.65 -34.41 -3.31
C SER A 20 -17.73 -33.19 -3.10
N PRO A 21 -18.24 -32.07 -2.57
CA PRO A 21 -17.40 -30.93 -2.25
C PRO A 21 -16.32 -31.39 -1.26
N ALA A 22 -15.06 -31.04 -1.56
CA ALA A 22 -13.95 -31.39 -0.67
C ALA A 22 -14.28 -30.90 0.76
N PRO A 23 -13.93 -31.65 1.83
CA PRO A 23 -14.29 -31.30 3.20
C PRO A 23 -13.95 -29.85 3.59
N GLN A 24 -12.88 -29.30 3.01
CA GLN A 24 -12.45 -27.92 3.18
C GLN A 24 -13.45 -26.90 2.60
N GLN A 25 -14.08 -27.19 1.46
CA GLN A 25 -15.09 -26.31 0.85
C GLN A 25 -16.36 -26.26 1.70
N VAL A 26 -16.76 -27.37 2.32
CA VAL A 26 -17.90 -27.40 3.25
C VAL A 26 -17.62 -26.53 4.47
N VAL A 27 -16.42 -26.65 5.06
CA VAL A 27 -15.99 -25.78 6.17
C VAL A 27 -16.01 -24.31 5.76
N LEU A 28 -15.50 -23.99 4.57
CA LEU A 28 -15.43 -22.62 4.08
C LEU A 28 -16.82 -22.03 3.79
N VAL A 29 -17.76 -22.84 3.27
CA VAL A 29 -19.17 -22.44 3.13
C VAL A 29 -19.80 -22.20 4.50
N LEU A 30 -19.52 -23.03 5.50
CA LEU A 30 -20.03 -22.81 6.87
C LEU A 30 -19.46 -21.52 7.48
N VAL A 31 -18.18 -21.23 7.26
CA VAL A 31 -17.55 -19.96 7.67
C VAL A 31 -18.23 -18.79 6.98
N LEU A 32 -18.44 -18.85 5.67
CA LEU A 32 -19.15 -17.82 4.91
C LEU A 32 -20.57 -17.59 5.43
N LEU A 33 -21.33 -18.67 5.68
CA LEU A 33 -22.68 -18.57 6.25
C LEU A 33 -22.67 -17.92 7.64
N PHE A 34 -21.66 -18.23 8.45
CA PHE A 34 -21.46 -17.63 9.76
C PHE A 34 -21.10 -16.14 9.67
N GLU A 35 -20.17 -15.76 8.79
CA GLU A 35 -19.79 -14.36 8.53
C GLU A 35 -21.00 -13.55 8.04
N VAL A 36 -21.73 -14.07 7.04
CA VAL A 36 -22.94 -13.43 6.52
C VAL A 36 -24.02 -13.31 7.58
N GLY A 37 -24.18 -14.33 8.44
CA GLY A 37 -25.12 -14.29 9.56
C GLY A 37 -24.77 -13.24 10.60
N ILE A 38 -23.50 -13.18 11.03
CA ILE A 38 -23.04 -12.20 12.03
C ILE A 38 -23.09 -10.78 11.47
N PHE A 39 -22.50 -10.53 10.30
CA PHE A 39 -22.48 -9.19 9.74
C PHE A 39 -23.85 -8.75 9.21
N GLY A 40 -24.72 -9.68 8.85
CA GLY A 40 -26.13 -9.38 8.57
C GLY A 40 -26.90 -8.88 9.80
N LEU A 41 -26.50 -9.28 11.01
CA LEU A 41 -27.08 -8.80 12.27
C LEU A 41 -26.41 -7.52 12.78
N LEU A 42 -25.09 -7.37 12.58
CA LEU A 42 -24.30 -6.27 13.13
C LEU A 42 -24.17 -5.07 12.18
N GLY A 43 -24.17 -5.29 10.87
CA GLY A 43 -23.92 -4.25 9.86
C GLY A 43 -25.20 -3.78 9.19
N GLU A 44 -25.47 -2.48 9.26
CA GLU A 44 -26.55 -1.87 8.48
C GLU A 44 -26.30 -2.07 6.98
N ASN A 45 -27.35 -2.46 6.25
CA ASN A 45 -27.32 -2.72 4.80
C ASN A 45 -26.34 -3.82 4.33
N PHE A 46 -25.77 -4.63 5.22
CA PHE A 46 -24.84 -5.70 4.84
C PHE A 46 -25.48 -6.71 3.86
N LEU A 47 -26.74 -7.09 4.09
CA LEU A 47 -27.48 -8.02 3.22
C LEU A 47 -28.11 -7.34 1.99
N SER A 48 -27.87 -6.04 1.76
CA SER A 48 -28.42 -5.33 0.61
C SER A 48 -27.76 -5.80 -0.70
N LEU A 49 -28.54 -5.78 -1.79
CA LEU A 49 -28.03 -6.09 -3.12
C LEU A 49 -26.91 -5.12 -3.53
N GLU A 50 -27.05 -3.83 -3.19
CA GLU A 50 -26.04 -2.80 -3.48
C GLU A 50 -24.70 -3.10 -2.80
N ASN A 51 -24.74 -3.53 -1.53
CA ASN A 51 -23.54 -3.96 -0.82
C ASN A 51 -22.90 -5.19 -1.49
N LEU A 52 -23.70 -6.21 -1.84
CA LEU A 52 -23.20 -7.39 -2.55
C LEU A 52 -22.50 -7.02 -3.87
N LEU A 53 -23.13 -6.16 -4.68
CA LEU A 53 -22.55 -5.70 -5.94
C LEU A 53 -21.28 -4.86 -5.70
N THR A 54 -21.20 -4.12 -4.60
CA THR A 54 -20.01 -3.37 -4.19
C THR A 54 -18.86 -4.29 -3.80
N VAL A 55 -19.13 -5.34 -3.01
CA VAL A 55 -18.12 -6.35 -2.64
C VAL A 55 -17.56 -7.03 -3.89
N LEU A 56 -18.44 -7.45 -4.81
CA LEU A 56 -18.04 -8.08 -6.07
C LEU A 56 -17.21 -7.14 -6.95
N ARG A 57 -17.59 -5.86 -7.03
CA ARG A 57 -16.84 -4.81 -7.74
C ARG A 57 -15.44 -4.60 -7.17
N GLN A 58 -15.33 -4.59 -5.85
CA GLN A 58 -14.07 -4.31 -5.14
C GLN A 58 -13.07 -5.47 -5.18
N ASN A 59 -13.54 -6.69 -5.45
CA ASN A 59 -12.72 -7.90 -5.40
C ASN A 59 -12.47 -8.56 -6.76
N ALA A 60 -12.98 -7.99 -7.86
CA ALA A 60 -12.81 -8.56 -9.20
C ALA A 60 -11.34 -8.60 -9.66
N ASP A 61 -10.56 -7.56 -9.37
CA ASP A 61 -9.13 -7.45 -9.66
C ASP A 61 -8.30 -8.46 -8.84
N LEU A 62 -8.52 -8.51 -7.52
CA LEU A 62 -7.90 -9.51 -6.65
C LEU A 62 -8.28 -10.95 -7.05
N GLY A 63 -9.53 -11.16 -7.44
CA GLY A 63 -10.03 -12.46 -7.87
C GLY A 63 -9.37 -12.95 -9.16
N LEU A 64 -9.10 -12.08 -10.14
CA LEU A 64 -8.35 -12.45 -11.35
C LEU A 64 -6.95 -12.95 -11.02
N ILE A 65 -6.27 -12.29 -10.08
CA ILE A 65 -4.95 -12.73 -9.60
C ILE A 65 -5.06 -14.10 -8.90
N ALA A 66 -6.03 -14.26 -7.99
CA ALA A 66 -6.24 -15.52 -7.27
C ALA A 66 -6.49 -16.69 -8.24
N LEU A 67 -7.35 -16.51 -9.24
CA LEU A 67 -7.62 -17.51 -10.28
C LEU A 67 -6.36 -17.92 -11.06
N ALA A 68 -5.49 -16.96 -11.36
CA ALA A 68 -4.26 -17.21 -12.08
C ALA A 68 -3.18 -17.90 -11.23
N LEU A 69 -3.16 -17.62 -9.93
CA LEU A 69 -2.26 -18.28 -8.99
C LEU A 69 -2.67 -19.73 -8.70
N THR A 70 -3.96 -20.08 -8.77
CA THR A 70 -4.44 -21.45 -8.52
C THR A 70 -3.69 -22.53 -9.34
N PRO A 71 -3.57 -22.44 -10.68
CA PRO A 71 -2.82 -23.43 -11.46
C PRO A 71 -1.30 -23.37 -11.26
N ILE A 72 -0.73 -22.23 -10.86
CA ILE A 72 0.70 -22.15 -10.49
C ILE A 72 0.95 -22.94 -9.21
N ILE A 73 0.14 -22.69 -8.18
CA ILE A 73 0.23 -23.40 -6.88
C ILE A 73 -0.11 -24.88 -7.06
N LEU A 74 -1.04 -25.24 -7.96
CA LEU A 74 -1.31 -26.62 -8.33
C LEU A 74 -0.05 -27.39 -8.78
N THR A 75 0.88 -26.71 -9.46
CA THR A 75 2.16 -27.32 -9.89
C THR A 75 3.24 -27.34 -8.81
N GLY A 76 2.96 -26.83 -7.60
CA GLY A 76 3.95 -26.62 -6.53
C GLY A 76 4.79 -25.35 -6.70
N GLY A 77 4.40 -24.46 -7.62
CA GLY A 77 5.04 -23.15 -7.82
C GLY A 77 4.41 -22.07 -6.93
N ILE A 78 5.13 -20.96 -6.78
CA ILE A 78 4.62 -19.74 -6.13
C ILE A 78 4.98 -18.56 -7.04
N ASP A 79 4.10 -17.57 -7.15
CA ASP A 79 4.40 -16.30 -7.80
C ASP A 79 4.07 -15.10 -6.91
N LEU A 80 5.11 -14.54 -6.30
CA LEU A 80 5.01 -13.33 -5.48
C LEU A 80 5.03 -12.03 -6.32
N SER A 81 5.40 -12.11 -7.60
CA SER A 81 5.59 -10.92 -8.43
C SER A 81 4.30 -10.36 -9.04
N VAL A 82 3.17 -11.07 -8.94
CA VAL A 82 1.91 -10.70 -9.61
C VAL A 82 1.38 -9.33 -9.19
N GLY A 83 1.51 -8.96 -7.91
CA GLY A 83 1.10 -7.64 -7.41
C GLY A 83 1.99 -6.51 -7.92
N SER A 84 3.32 -6.72 -7.93
CA SER A 84 4.24 -5.72 -8.49
C SER A 84 4.17 -5.63 -10.01
N LEU A 85 3.84 -6.72 -10.71
CA LEU A 85 3.58 -6.72 -12.15
C LEU A 85 2.30 -5.98 -12.51
N MET A 86 1.25 -6.11 -11.69
CA MET A 86 0.02 -5.32 -11.81
C MET A 86 0.30 -3.82 -11.58
N GLY A 87 1.16 -3.48 -10.60
CA GLY A 87 1.61 -2.11 -10.37
C GLY A 87 2.44 -1.53 -11.52
N LEU A 88 3.37 -2.31 -12.07
CA LEU A 88 4.13 -1.94 -13.28
C LEU A 88 3.19 -1.71 -14.47
N SER A 89 2.21 -2.59 -14.65
CA SER A 89 1.19 -2.47 -15.70
C SER A 89 0.39 -1.18 -15.56
N ALA A 90 0.06 -0.77 -14.33
CA ALA A 90 -0.68 0.46 -14.07
C ALA A 90 0.15 1.67 -14.50
N VAL A 91 1.41 1.75 -14.06
CA VAL A 91 2.32 2.84 -14.41
C VAL A 91 2.55 2.95 -15.91
N VAL A 92 2.74 1.82 -16.60
CA VAL A 92 2.93 1.83 -18.05
C VAL A 92 1.67 2.29 -18.77
N LEU A 93 0.48 1.89 -18.31
CA LEU A 93 -0.79 2.39 -18.84
C LEU A 93 -0.91 3.91 -18.66
N GLY A 94 -0.66 4.41 -17.45
CA GLY A 94 -0.70 5.84 -17.14
C GLY A 94 0.29 6.64 -17.97
N LYS A 95 1.52 6.15 -18.15
CA LYS A 95 2.52 6.79 -19.01
C LYS A 95 2.14 6.84 -20.48
N LEU A 96 1.56 5.76 -21.01
CA LEU A 96 1.10 5.74 -22.40
C LEU A 96 -0.03 6.74 -22.60
N HIS A 97 -0.97 6.81 -21.65
CA HIS A 97 -2.05 7.79 -21.64
C HIS A 97 -1.52 9.23 -21.60
N ASP A 98 -0.60 9.54 -20.68
CA ASP A 98 0.04 10.86 -20.58
C ASP A 98 0.85 11.24 -21.82
N ALA A 99 1.45 10.24 -22.50
CA ALA A 99 2.12 10.42 -23.78
C ALA A 99 1.14 10.63 -24.96
N GLY A 100 -0.17 10.67 -24.71
CA GLY A 100 -1.21 10.86 -25.72
C GLY A 100 -1.53 9.60 -26.53
N VAL A 101 -1.08 8.42 -26.09
CA VAL A 101 -1.40 7.16 -26.78
C VAL A 101 -2.86 6.81 -26.50
N PRO A 102 -3.68 6.57 -27.55
CA PRO A 102 -5.07 6.18 -27.36
C PRO A 102 -5.21 4.89 -26.53
N LEU A 103 -6.15 4.88 -25.59
CA LEU A 103 -6.33 3.76 -24.64
C LEU A 103 -6.63 2.42 -25.31
N TRP A 104 -7.31 2.42 -26.46
CA TRP A 104 -7.57 1.20 -27.22
C TRP A 104 -6.28 0.52 -27.71
N LEU A 105 -5.19 1.27 -27.86
CA LEU A 105 -3.86 0.74 -28.17
C LEU A 105 -3.03 0.50 -26.90
N ALA A 106 -3.13 1.39 -25.91
CA ALA A 106 -2.37 1.27 -24.67
C ALA A 106 -2.77 0.03 -23.84
N VAL A 107 -4.07 -0.29 -23.77
CA VAL A 107 -4.58 -1.44 -23.01
C VAL A 107 -4.02 -2.78 -23.52
N PRO A 108 -4.13 -3.14 -24.82
CA PRO A 108 -3.51 -4.36 -25.34
C PRO A 108 -1.99 -4.38 -25.18
N ALA A 109 -1.31 -3.24 -25.34
CA ALA A 109 0.14 -3.16 -25.18
C ALA A 109 0.60 -3.49 -23.75
N VAL A 110 -0.12 -2.98 -22.75
CA VAL A 110 0.15 -3.25 -21.33
C VAL A 110 -0.13 -4.72 -20.99
N VAL A 111 -1.24 -5.28 -21.47
CA VAL A 111 -1.55 -6.71 -21.26
C VAL A 111 -0.51 -7.61 -21.91
N LEU A 112 -0.05 -7.27 -23.12
CA LEU A 112 1.02 -8.00 -23.79
C LEU A 112 2.34 -7.91 -23.01
N MET A 113 2.73 -6.71 -22.56
CA MET A 113 3.91 -6.53 -21.71
C MET A 113 3.82 -7.39 -20.45
N ALA A 114 2.68 -7.36 -19.75
CA ALA A 114 2.48 -8.13 -18.53
C ALA A 114 2.59 -9.65 -18.80
N THR A 115 2.01 -10.12 -19.91
CA THR A 115 2.12 -11.52 -20.37
C THR A 115 3.58 -11.90 -20.64
N LEU A 116 4.36 -11.01 -21.27
CA LEU A 116 5.78 -11.24 -21.54
C LEU A 116 6.61 -11.27 -20.25
N CYS A 117 6.31 -10.41 -19.28
CA CYS A 117 6.94 -10.43 -17.96
C CYS A 117 6.62 -11.72 -17.18
N GLY A 118 5.37 -12.19 -17.24
CA GLY A 118 4.99 -13.49 -16.69
C GLY A 118 5.73 -14.64 -17.41
N ALA A 119 5.79 -14.61 -18.73
CA ALA A 119 6.55 -15.59 -19.51
C ALA A 119 8.05 -15.55 -19.18
N PHE A 120 8.61 -14.39 -18.87
CA PHE A 120 9.99 -14.24 -18.40
C PHE A 120 10.22 -15.00 -17.09
N ASN A 121 9.31 -14.88 -16.11
CA ASN A 121 9.37 -15.70 -14.88
C ASN A 121 9.33 -17.20 -15.22
N GLY A 122 8.36 -17.61 -16.03
CA GLY A 122 8.24 -19.01 -16.44
C GLY A 122 9.49 -19.52 -17.18
N LEU A 123 10.17 -18.69 -17.96
CA LEU A 123 11.38 -19.04 -18.68
C LEU A 123 12.56 -19.24 -17.72
N LEU A 124 12.75 -18.34 -16.75
CA LEU A 124 13.79 -18.48 -15.73
C LEU A 124 13.59 -19.73 -14.87
N ILE A 125 12.34 -20.06 -14.56
CA ILE A 125 12.00 -21.26 -13.79
C ILE A 125 12.27 -22.53 -14.61
N THR A 126 11.81 -22.58 -15.86
CA THR A 126 11.83 -23.82 -16.65
C THR A 126 13.16 -24.05 -17.36
N ARG A 127 13.68 -23.04 -18.08
CA ARG A 127 14.97 -23.11 -18.79
C ARG A 127 16.13 -22.79 -17.87
N GLY A 128 15.98 -21.80 -17.00
CA GLY A 128 17.00 -21.43 -16.01
C GLY A 128 17.09 -22.41 -14.84
N LYS A 129 16.09 -23.31 -14.68
CA LYS A 129 16.01 -24.31 -13.60
C LYS A 129 16.12 -23.67 -12.20
N MET A 130 15.69 -22.41 -12.09
CA MET A 130 15.72 -21.67 -10.82
C MET A 130 14.47 -21.98 -10.00
N PRO A 131 14.59 -22.09 -8.66
CA PRO A 131 13.42 -22.22 -7.80
C PRO A 131 12.40 -21.09 -8.02
N PRO A 132 11.09 -21.40 -8.18
CA PRO A 132 10.05 -20.40 -8.42
C PRO A 132 10.02 -19.23 -7.43
N LEU A 133 10.23 -19.52 -6.15
CA LEU A 133 10.23 -18.51 -5.10
C LEU A 133 11.34 -17.48 -5.31
N ILE A 134 12.56 -17.90 -5.67
CA ILE A 134 13.69 -17.00 -5.90
C ILE A 134 13.43 -16.11 -7.11
N VAL A 135 12.95 -16.70 -8.22
CA VAL A 135 12.62 -15.94 -9.44
C VAL A 135 11.56 -14.89 -9.17
N THR A 136 10.50 -15.28 -8.47
CA THR A 136 9.32 -14.41 -8.29
C THR A 136 9.53 -13.38 -7.18
N LEU A 137 10.37 -13.66 -6.17
CA LEU A 137 10.84 -12.64 -5.23
C LEU A 137 11.79 -11.63 -5.89
N GLY A 138 12.71 -12.11 -6.74
CA GLY A 138 13.62 -11.23 -7.49
C GLY A 138 12.87 -10.34 -8.48
N THR A 139 11.92 -10.91 -9.22
CA THR A 139 11.07 -10.15 -10.15
C THR A 139 10.01 -9.31 -9.44
N PHE A 140 9.58 -9.69 -8.24
CA PHE A 140 8.78 -8.81 -7.39
C PHE A 140 9.48 -7.45 -7.19
N ALA A 141 10.72 -7.48 -6.71
CA ALA A 141 11.53 -6.29 -6.48
C ALA A 141 11.86 -5.56 -7.80
N LEU A 142 12.19 -6.30 -8.87
CA LEU A 142 12.48 -5.72 -10.17
C LEU A 142 11.28 -4.97 -10.75
N PHE A 143 10.11 -5.60 -10.85
CA PHE A 143 8.92 -4.97 -11.44
C PHE A 143 8.45 -3.79 -10.60
N ARG A 144 8.51 -3.91 -9.26
CA ARG A 144 8.18 -2.79 -8.36
C ARG A 144 9.16 -1.63 -8.54
N GLY A 145 10.47 -1.90 -8.53
CA GLY A 145 11.49 -0.87 -8.73
C GLY A 145 11.44 -0.21 -10.10
N VAL A 146 11.11 -0.96 -11.17
CA VAL A 146 10.89 -0.39 -12.51
C VAL A 146 9.64 0.49 -12.51
N ALA A 147 8.53 0.06 -11.89
CA ALA A 147 7.32 0.86 -11.77
C ALA A 147 7.63 2.19 -11.07
N GLU A 148 8.28 2.16 -9.91
CA GLU A 148 8.68 3.34 -9.14
C GLU A 148 9.65 4.23 -9.92
N GLY A 149 10.69 3.64 -10.53
CA GLY A 149 11.66 4.38 -11.35
C GLY A 149 11.03 5.07 -12.55
N LEU A 150 10.02 4.44 -13.17
CA LEU A 150 9.25 5.05 -14.25
C LEU A 150 8.44 6.25 -13.74
N THR A 151 7.84 6.19 -12.55
CA THR A 151 7.07 7.33 -12.02
C THR A 151 7.92 8.57 -11.72
N ARG A 152 9.25 8.44 -11.54
CA ARG A 152 10.16 9.54 -11.18
C ARG A 152 9.67 10.37 -9.97
N GLY A 153 8.92 9.75 -9.05
CA GLY A 153 8.34 10.43 -7.89
C GLY A 153 7.00 11.14 -8.14
N GLN A 154 6.43 11.09 -9.35
CA GLN A 154 5.04 11.47 -9.57
C GLN A 154 4.12 10.50 -8.80
N GLY A 155 3.24 11.04 -7.95
CA GLY A 155 2.42 10.24 -7.04
C GLY A 155 1.40 9.33 -7.73
N SER A 156 0.81 9.79 -8.84
CA SER A 156 -0.08 9.02 -9.70
C SER A 156 -0.22 9.65 -11.09
N PHE A 157 -0.60 8.85 -12.09
CA PHE A 157 -1.07 9.31 -13.41
C PHE A 157 -2.59 9.30 -13.41
N GLY A 158 -3.22 10.39 -13.85
CA GLY A 158 -4.69 10.55 -13.83
C GLY A 158 -5.24 11.03 -15.17
N GLY A 159 -6.45 11.62 -15.14
CA GLY A 159 -7.05 12.23 -16.33
C GLY A 159 -7.51 11.23 -17.39
N PHE A 160 -7.84 10.00 -16.99
CA PHE A 160 -8.42 9.01 -17.90
C PHE A 160 -9.83 9.45 -18.35
N PRO A 161 -10.20 9.22 -19.61
CA PRO A 161 -11.51 9.59 -20.15
C PRO A 161 -12.64 8.80 -19.46
N GLU A 162 -13.82 9.41 -19.36
CA GLU A 162 -15.00 8.82 -18.67
C GLU A 162 -15.33 7.42 -19.18
N GLY A 163 -15.33 7.19 -20.50
CA GLY A 163 -15.62 5.88 -21.07
C GLY A 163 -14.65 4.76 -20.63
N PHE A 164 -13.43 5.10 -20.20
CA PHE A 164 -12.51 4.15 -19.59
C PHE A 164 -12.80 3.95 -18.10
N VAL A 165 -13.07 5.03 -17.36
CA VAL A 165 -13.42 4.97 -15.93
C VAL A 165 -14.73 4.20 -15.72
N ASP A 166 -15.68 4.29 -16.65
CA ASP A 166 -16.93 3.53 -16.66
C ASP A 166 -16.73 2.00 -16.67
N LEU A 167 -15.60 1.51 -17.21
CA LEU A 167 -15.23 0.10 -17.11
C LEU A 167 -15.05 -0.33 -15.64
N GLY A 168 -14.54 0.58 -14.81
CA GLY A 168 -14.21 0.36 -13.41
C GLY A 168 -15.20 0.95 -12.41
N GLN A 169 -16.15 1.78 -12.85
CA GLN A 169 -17.15 2.42 -11.98
C GLN A 169 -18.60 2.23 -12.45
N GLY A 170 -18.82 1.86 -13.71
CA GLY A 170 -20.15 1.67 -14.28
C GLY A 170 -20.87 0.40 -13.82
N THR A 171 -22.11 0.26 -14.31
CA THR A 171 -22.91 -0.96 -14.23
C THR A 171 -23.43 -1.30 -15.62
N THR A 172 -23.32 -2.57 -16.01
CA THR A 172 -23.76 -3.08 -17.31
C THR A 172 -24.73 -4.23 -17.07
N LEU A 173 -25.97 -4.12 -17.56
CA LEU A 173 -27.05 -5.08 -17.34
C LEU A 173 -27.34 -5.34 -15.85
N GLY A 174 -27.22 -4.31 -15.01
CA GLY A 174 -27.47 -4.41 -13.55
C GLY A 174 -26.33 -5.05 -12.74
N LEU A 175 -25.21 -5.41 -13.38
CA LEU A 175 -24.01 -5.95 -12.73
C LEU A 175 -22.83 -4.99 -12.88
N PRO A 176 -21.89 -4.93 -11.90
CA PRO A 176 -20.64 -4.21 -12.04
C PRO A 176 -19.90 -4.62 -13.31
N THR A 177 -19.45 -3.65 -14.11
CA THR A 177 -18.88 -3.90 -15.44
C THR A 177 -17.65 -4.84 -15.41
N GLN A 178 -16.89 -4.81 -14.32
CA GLN A 178 -15.71 -5.65 -14.06
C GLN A 178 -16.05 -7.14 -14.00
N LEU A 179 -17.29 -7.50 -13.60
CA LEU A 179 -17.73 -8.90 -13.57
C LEU A 179 -17.79 -9.52 -14.96
N TRP A 180 -17.97 -8.72 -16.01
CA TRP A 180 -17.96 -9.22 -17.39
C TRP A 180 -16.56 -9.63 -17.86
N ILE A 181 -15.50 -9.21 -17.16
CA ILE A 181 -14.13 -9.70 -17.38
C ILE A 181 -13.85 -10.88 -16.43
N PHE A 182 -14.24 -10.74 -15.17
CA PHE A 182 -13.97 -11.73 -14.13
C PHE A 182 -14.72 -13.06 -14.32
N LEU A 183 -16.03 -13.04 -14.64
CA LEU A 183 -16.83 -14.26 -14.75
C LEU A 183 -16.37 -15.16 -15.91
N PRO A 184 -16.10 -14.65 -17.13
CA PRO A 184 -15.50 -15.49 -18.17
C PRO A 184 -14.16 -16.06 -17.77
N ALA A 185 -13.29 -15.28 -17.10
CA ALA A 185 -12.02 -15.77 -16.60
C ALA A 185 -12.22 -16.92 -15.58
N ALA A 186 -13.13 -16.77 -14.61
CA ALA A 186 -13.45 -17.80 -13.63
C ALA A 186 -13.92 -19.10 -14.31
N VAL A 187 -14.79 -19.00 -15.33
CA VAL A 187 -15.25 -20.15 -16.12
C VAL A 187 -14.08 -20.78 -16.89
N LEU A 188 -13.24 -19.98 -17.54
CA LEU A 188 -12.09 -20.48 -18.30
C LEU A 188 -11.09 -21.19 -17.40
N PHE A 189 -10.76 -20.64 -16.23
CA PHE A 189 -9.88 -21.28 -15.26
C PHE A 189 -10.52 -22.54 -14.67
N TYR A 190 -11.83 -22.54 -14.41
CA TYR A 190 -12.54 -23.74 -14.00
C TYR A 190 -12.42 -24.86 -15.04
N LEU A 191 -12.65 -24.54 -16.32
CA LEU A 191 -12.51 -25.51 -17.41
C LEU A 191 -11.06 -25.98 -17.58
N LEU A 192 -10.10 -25.05 -17.49
CA LEU A 192 -8.66 -25.34 -17.56
C LEU A 192 -8.24 -26.32 -16.45
N VAL A 193 -8.57 -26.03 -15.19
CA VAL A 193 -8.10 -26.82 -14.04
C VAL A 193 -8.88 -28.12 -13.90
N HIS A 194 -10.21 -28.10 -14.04
CA HIS A 194 -11.06 -29.23 -13.66
C HIS A 194 -11.54 -30.09 -14.83
N ARG A 195 -11.62 -29.52 -16.05
CA ARG A 195 -12.22 -30.21 -17.20
C ARG A 195 -11.25 -30.47 -18.35
N SER A 196 -10.03 -29.96 -18.32
CA SER A 196 -9.06 -30.12 -19.40
C SER A 196 -8.01 -31.21 -19.13
N THR A 197 -7.35 -31.68 -20.19
CA THR A 197 -6.15 -32.52 -20.10
C THR A 197 -4.97 -31.78 -19.46
N ALA A 198 -4.87 -30.46 -19.69
CA ALA A 198 -3.85 -29.63 -19.08
C ALA A 198 -4.00 -29.59 -17.56
N GLY A 199 -5.22 -29.47 -17.03
CA GLY A 199 -5.52 -29.52 -15.60
C GLY A 199 -4.99 -30.80 -14.93
N ARG A 200 -5.30 -31.97 -15.52
CA ARG A 200 -4.76 -33.27 -15.05
C ARG A 200 -3.23 -33.31 -15.10
N ALA A 201 -2.63 -32.74 -16.14
CA ALA A 201 -1.19 -32.67 -16.27
C ALA A 201 -0.56 -31.74 -15.21
N LEU A 202 -1.19 -30.60 -14.90
CA LEU A 202 -0.76 -29.69 -13.83
C LEU A 202 -0.82 -30.37 -12.46
N SER A 203 -1.89 -31.14 -12.18
CA SER A 203 -1.97 -31.97 -10.97
C SER A 203 -0.86 -33.02 -10.91
N ALA A 204 -0.57 -33.71 -12.01
CA ALA A 204 0.52 -34.69 -12.05
C ALA A 204 1.89 -34.04 -11.79
N ILE A 205 2.13 -32.85 -12.36
CA ILE A 205 3.35 -32.05 -12.11
C ILE A 205 3.47 -31.73 -10.62
N GLY A 206 2.39 -31.30 -9.98
CA GLY A 206 2.41 -30.95 -8.56
C GLY A 206 2.62 -32.14 -7.62
N TYR A 207 2.21 -33.36 -8.00
CA TYR A 207 2.53 -34.57 -7.24
C TYR A 207 3.98 -35.02 -7.43
N SER A 208 4.48 -34.98 -8.67
CA SER A 208 5.88 -35.26 -8.99
C SER A 208 6.20 -34.75 -10.39
N ALA A 209 7.00 -33.67 -10.47
CA ALA A 209 7.44 -33.14 -11.75
C ALA A 209 8.27 -34.17 -12.55
N ASP A 210 9.11 -34.95 -11.86
CA ASP A 210 9.90 -36.01 -12.50
C ASP A 210 9.03 -37.18 -12.95
N GLY A 211 8.07 -37.61 -12.15
CA GLY A 211 7.08 -38.61 -12.55
C GLY A 211 6.28 -38.17 -13.79
N ALA A 212 5.86 -36.91 -13.81
CA ALA A 212 5.16 -36.31 -14.95
C ALA A 212 6.01 -36.31 -16.22
N ARG A 213 7.32 -36.00 -16.13
CA ARG A 213 8.25 -36.07 -17.27
C ARG A 213 8.36 -37.49 -17.84
N HIS A 214 8.49 -38.49 -16.97
CA HIS A 214 8.53 -39.90 -17.40
C HIS A 214 7.20 -40.37 -18.02
N ALA A 215 6.07 -39.78 -17.61
CA ALA A 215 4.76 -39.99 -18.22
C ALA A 215 4.55 -39.21 -19.54
N GLY A 216 5.58 -38.55 -20.09
CA GLY A 216 5.52 -37.81 -21.35
C GLY A 216 4.86 -36.43 -21.25
N ILE A 217 4.59 -35.92 -20.04
CA ILE A 217 4.03 -34.59 -19.84
C ILE A 217 5.10 -33.53 -20.09
N ARG A 218 4.76 -32.52 -20.90
CA ARG A 218 5.65 -31.39 -21.21
C ARG A 218 5.66 -30.37 -20.07
N VAL A 219 6.24 -30.76 -18.93
CA VAL A 219 6.29 -29.97 -17.69
C VAL A 219 6.68 -28.53 -17.95
N ASP A 220 7.84 -28.31 -18.59
CA ASP A 220 8.39 -26.98 -18.84
C ASP A 220 7.44 -26.09 -19.66
N ARG A 221 6.74 -26.63 -20.66
CA ARG A 221 5.81 -25.84 -21.48
C ARG A 221 4.56 -25.45 -20.70
N LEU A 222 4.05 -26.37 -19.87
CA LEU A 222 2.88 -26.11 -19.05
C LEU A 222 3.19 -25.08 -17.97
N THR A 223 4.30 -25.26 -17.24
CA THR A 223 4.75 -24.29 -16.23
C THR A 223 4.95 -22.91 -16.86
N LEU A 224 5.69 -22.79 -17.97
CA LEU A 224 5.87 -21.52 -18.68
C LEU A 224 4.53 -20.85 -19.05
N SER A 225 3.58 -21.64 -19.57
CA SER A 225 2.27 -21.13 -19.98
C SER A 225 1.45 -20.61 -18.80
N MET A 226 1.55 -21.23 -17.61
CA MET A 226 0.83 -20.77 -16.42
C MET A 226 1.37 -19.44 -15.90
N TYR A 227 2.70 -19.25 -15.89
CA TYR A 227 3.29 -17.95 -15.52
C TYR A 227 2.98 -16.85 -16.55
N ALA A 228 2.97 -17.17 -17.85
CA ALA A 228 2.52 -16.22 -18.87
C ALA A 228 1.05 -15.83 -18.69
N LEU A 229 0.18 -16.81 -18.38
CA LEU A 229 -1.24 -16.58 -18.11
C LEU A 229 -1.45 -15.74 -16.83
N ALA A 230 -0.61 -15.91 -15.81
CA ALA A 230 -0.62 -15.05 -14.63
C ALA A 230 -0.21 -13.61 -14.96
N GLY A 231 0.79 -13.42 -15.83
CA GLY A 231 1.13 -12.11 -16.36
C GLY A 231 -0.02 -11.45 -17.13
N PHE A 232 -0.71 -12.22 -17.97
CA PHE A 232 -1.91 -11.75 -18.68
C PHE A 232 -3.02 -11.30 -17.71
N CYS A 233 -3.30 -12.09 -16.67
CA CYS A 233 -4.31 -11.75 -15.68
C CYS A 233 -3.91 -10.55 -14.83
N ALA A 234 -2.62 -10.40 -14.49
CA ALA A 234 -2.10 -9.22 -13.80
C ALA A 234 -2.25 -7.95 -14.64
N GLY A 235 -2.04 -8.05 -15.95
CA GLY A 235 -2.33 -6.96 -16.89
C GLY A 235 -3.81 -6.58 -16.88
N LEU A 236 -4.73 -7.53 -17.03
CA LEU A 236 -6.18 -7.28 -17.00
C LEU A 236 -6.67 -6.71 -15.66
N ALA A 237 -6.19 -7.28 -14.54
CA ALA A 237 -6.49 -6.78 -13.21
C ALA A 237 -6.01 -5.33 -13.03
N SER A 238 -4.85 -4.99 -13.60
CA SER A 238 -4.34 -3.61 -13.61
C SER A 238 -5.27 -2.65 -14.35
N ILE A 239 -5.81 -3.05 -15.52
CA ILE A 239 -6.77 -2.21 -16.26
C ILE A 239 -8.02 -1.94 -15.41
N ILE A 240 -8.57 -2.99 -14.77
CA ILE A 240 -9.73 -2.86 -13.89
C ILE A 240 -9.42 -1.93 -12.71
N TYR A 241 -8.24 -2.07 -12.11
CA TYR A 241 -7.79 -1.24 -11.00
C TYR A 241 -7.70 0.23 -11.41
N VAL A 242 -7.00 0.55 -12.51
CA VAL A 242 -6.84 1.93 -12.97
C VAL A 242 -8.19 2.53 -13.36
N ALA A 243 -9.05 1.76 -14.03
CA ALA A 243 -10.41 2.20 -14.35
C ALA A 243 -11.26 2.45 -13.09
N ARG A 244 -11.10 1.64 -12.04
CA ARG A 244 -11.85 1.77 -10.78
C ARG A 244 -11.44 3.01 -10.00
N PHE A 245 -10.13 3.26 -9.89
CA PHE A 245 -9.61 4.37 -9.10
C PHE A 245 -9.47 5.67 -9.91
N GLY A 246 -9.53 5.61 -11.24
CA GLY A 246 -9.33 6.77 -12.11
C GLY A 246 -7.87 7.26 -12.13
N GLU A 247 -6.94 6.48 -11.60
CA GLU A 247 -5.55 6.82 -11.47
C GLU A 247 -4.65 5.58 -11.48
N ALA A 248 -3.41 5.75 -11.95
CA ALA A 248 -2.40 4.72 -11.99
C ALA A 248 -1.22 5.06 -11.08
N ARG A 249 -0.84 4.11 -10.21
CA ARG A 249 0.19 4.29 -9.17
C ARG A 249 1.21 3.16 -9.20
N ALA A 250 2.47 3.46 -8.88
CA ALA A 250 3.54 2.45 -8.79
C ALA A 250 3.29 1.40 -7.70
N ASN A 251 2.68 1.82 -6.59
CA ASN A 251 2.35 0.93 -5.48
C ASN A 251 1.00 0.22 -5.62
N ALA A 252 0.34 0.32 -6.79
CA ALA A 252 -0.90 -0.41 -7.03
C ALA A 252 -0.70 -1.91 -6.78
N ALA A 253 -1.75 -2.54 -6.22
CA ALA A 253 -1.78 -3.96 -5.86
C ALA A 253 -0.67 -4.42 -4.89
N SER A 254 -0.09 -3.52 -4.09
CA SER A 254 0.82 -3.92 -3.02
C SER A 254 0.09 -4.84 -2.01
N GLY A 255 0.65 -6.01 -1.73
CA GLY A 255 0.04 -7.00 -0.83
C GLY A 255 -1.00 -7.91 -1.49
N PHE A 256 -1.41 -7.65 -2.74
CA PHE A 256 -2.36 -8.51 -3.45
C PHE A 256 -1.77 -9.90 -3.69
N GLU A 257 -0.45 -10.01 -3.85
CA GLU A 257 0.24 -11.30 -3.96
C GLU A 257 -0.01 -12.19 -2.74
N LEU A 258 0.04 -11.63 -1.52
CA LEU A 258 -0.21 -12.40 -0.31
C LEU A 258 -1.71 -12.68 -0.13
N GLN A 259 -2.57 -11.68 -0.34
CA GLN A 259 -4.03 -11.85 -0.22
C GLN A 259 -4.56 -12.89 -1.21
N ALA A 260 -4.09 -12.89 -2.45
CA ALA A 260 -4.49 -13.86 -3.46
C ALA A 260 -4.01 -15.28 -3.11
N ILE A 261 -2.78 -15.43 -2.61
CA ILE A 261 -2.30 -16.73 -2.09
C ILE A 261 -3.17 -17.19 -0.92
N THR A 262 -3.49 -16.31 0.03
CA THR A 262 -4.38 -16.61 1.16
C THR A 262 -5.74 -17.10 0.67
N ALA A 263 -6.37 -16.43 -0.30
CA ALA A 263 -7.64 -16.85 -0.88
C ALA A 263 -7.56 -18.25 -1.52
N VAL A 264 -6.50 -18.51 -2.29
CA VAL A 264 -6.28 -19.80 -2.97
C VAL A 264 -6.06 -20.95 -1.97
N VAL A 265 -5.25 -20.70 -0.94
CA VAL A 265 -4.89 -21.68 0.10
C VAL A 265 -6.06 -21.95 1.03
N LEU A 266 -6.76 -20.91 1.47
CA LEU A 266 -8.00 -21.04 2.26
C LEU A 266 -9.05 -21.85 1.48
N GLY A 267 -9.09 -21.66 0.15
CA GLY A 267 -9.91 -22.44 -0.77
C GLY A 267 -9.54 -23.93 -0.90
N GLY A 268 -8.51 -24.40 -0.19
CA GLY A 268 -8.10 -25.81 -0.16
C GLY A 268 -7.12 -26.22 -1.26
N THR A 269 -6.52 -25.25 -1.95
CA THR A 269 -5.40 -25.53 -2.86
C THR A 269 -4.12 -25.78 -2.05
N SER A 270 -3.42 -26.86 -2.33
CA SER A 270 -2.23 -27.22 -1.57
C SER A 270 -1.02 -26.41 -2.02
N ILE A 271 -0.36 -25.71 -1.09
CA ILE A 271 0.89 -24.97 -1.35
C ILE A 271 1.99 -25.88 -1.91
N PHE A 272 1.98 -27.17 -1.54
CA PHE A 272 2.95 -28.16 -2.01
C PHE A 272 2.60 -28.76 -3.38
N GLY A 273 1.49 -28.35 -4.00
CA GLY A 273 1.05 -28.84 -5.31
C GLY A 273 0.17 -30.09 -5.28
N GLY A 274 -0.24 -30.52 -6.46
CA GLY A 274 -0.99 -31.76 -6.72
C GLY A 274 -2.51 -31.64 -6.59
N ARG A 275 -3.00 -30.74 -5.71
CA ARG A 275 -4.44 -30.50 -5.49
C ARG A 275 -4.78 -29.01 -5.51
N ALA A 276 -5.82 -28.65 -6.26
CA ALA A 276 -6.33 -27.29 -6.34
C ALA A 276 -7.84 -27.26 -6.59
N SER A 277 -8.49 -26.17 -6.21
CA SER A 277 -9.90 -25.92 -6.53
C SER A 277 -10.14 -24.46 -6.90
N ILE A 278 -10.59 -24.22 -8.13
CA ILE A 278 -11.11 -22.92 -8.56
C ILE A 278 -12.35 -22.51 -7.76
N ILE A 279 -13.30 -23.42 -7.54
CA ILE A 279 -14.48 -23.13 -6.70
C ILE A 279 -14.05 -22.77 -5.29
N GLY A 280 -13.11 -23.53 -4.73
CA GLY A 280 -12.53 -23.24 -3.41
C GLY A 280 -11.84 -21.87 -3.38
N THR A 281 -11.06 -21.53 -4.41
CA THR A 281 -10.40 -20.22 -4.53
C THR A 281 -11.42 -19.08 -4.54
N LEU A 282 -12.53 -19.23 -5.26
CA LEU A 282 -13.62 -18.24 -5.27
C LEU A 282 -14.28 -18.10 -3.90
N LEU A 283 -14.53 -19.21 -3.20
CA LEU A 283 -15.06 -19.20 -1.84
C LEU A 283 -14.08 -18.55 -0.85
N GLY A 284 -12.78 -18.80 -1.00
CA GLY A 284 -11.74 -18.20 -0.16
C GLY A 284 -11.61 -16.70 -0.37
N LEU A 285 -11.70 -16.26 -1.64
CA LEU A 285 -11.78 -14.85 -1.99
C LEU A 285 -13.01 -14.19 -1.36
N LEU A 286 -14.19 -14.83 -1.47
CA LEU A 286 -15.43 -14.30 -0.89
C LEU A 286 -15.37 -14.23 0.64
N ALA A 287 -14.70 -15.18 1.31
CA ALA A 287 -14.55 -15.15 2.77
C ALA A 287 -13.74 -13.92 3.20
N ILE A 288 -12.59 -13.69 2.55
CA ILE A 288 -11.78 -12.48 2.81
C ILE A 288 -12.59 -11.22 2.49
N ALA A 289 -13.27 -11.19 1.35
CA ALA A 289 -14.04 -10.04 0.90
C ALA A 289 -15.21 -9.68 1.83
N PHE A 290 -15.99 -10.66 2.27
CA PHE A 290 -17.09 -10.42 3.21
C PHE A 290 -16.61 -10.09 4.61
N LEU A 291 -15.50 -10.67 5.05
CA LEU A 291 -14.87 -10.33 6.32
C LEU A 291 -14.38 -8.87 6.35
N GLU A 292 -13.73 -8.39 5.27
CA GLU A 292 -13.28 -7.01 5.13
C GLU A 292 -14.46 -6.03 5.04
N ASN A 293 -15.47 -6.36 4.24
CA ASN A 293 -16.65 -5.54 4.06
C ASN A 293 -17.51 -5.48 5.33
N GLY A 294 -17.70 -6.62 6.00
CA GLY A 294 -18.49 -6.74 7.22
C GLY A 294 -17.90 -5.95 8.37
N GLN A 295 -16.58 -6.00 8.57
CA GLN A 295 -15.89 -5.16 9.55
C GLN A 295 -16.03 -3.68 9.25
N THR A 296 -15.93 -3.31 7.97
CA THR A 296 -16.11 -1.92 7.53
C THR A 296 -17.51 -1.41 7.86
N LEU A 297 -18.55 -2.19 7.57
CA LEU A 297 -19.95 -1.83 7.85
C LEU A 297 -20.29 -1.88 9.35
N ALA A 298 -19.68 -2.79 10.10
CA ALA A 298 -19.81 -2.86 11.56
C ALA A 298 -19.05 -1.75 12.30
N SER A 299 -18.37 -0.85 11.59
CA SER A 299 -17.48 0.19 12.15
C SER A 299 -16.40 -0.39 13.08
N ALA A 300 -16.01 -1.64 12.85
CA ALA A 300 -14.92 -2.29 13.57
C ALA A 300 -13.57 -1.76 13.06
N SER A 301 -12.57 -1.77 13.94
CA SER A 301 -11.22 -1.28 13.66
C SER A 301 -10.52 -2.19 12.64
N ARG A 302 -9.98 -1.64 11.53
CA ARG A 302 -9.36 -2.39 10.41
C ARG A 302 -8.14 -3.22 10.83
N GLU A 303 -7.55 -2.88 11.96
CA GLU A 303 -6.45 -3.60 12.61
C GLU A 303 -6.83 -5.04 12.95
N LEU A 304 -8.13 -5.32 13.16
CA LEU A 304 -8.63 -6.68 13.41
C LEU A 304 -8.64 -7.54 12.15
N THR A 305 -8.72 -6.94 10.96
CA THR A 305 -8.85 -7.69 9.70
C THR A 305 -7.64 -8.59 9.47
N GLY A 306 -6.42 -8.09 9.65
CA GLY A 306 -5.21 -8.89 9.52
C GLY A 306 -5.13 -10.05 10.53
N ILE A 307 -5.56 -9.81 11.77
CA ILE A 307 -5.63 -10.84 12.81
C ILE A 307 -6.63 -11.93 12.42
N LEU A 308 -7.84 -11.54 12.00
CA LEU A 308 -8.91 -12.47 11.65
C LEU A 308 -8.57 -13.28 10.41
N VAL A 309 -8.01 -12.66 9.37
CA VAL A 309 -7.51 -13.37 8.17
C VAL A 309 -6.38 -14.34 8.54
N GLY A 310 -5.45 -13.93 9.41
CA GLY A 310 -4.38 -14.79 9.90
C GLY A 310 -4.90 -16.00 10.70
N VAL A 311 -5.83 -15.78 11.63
CA VAL A 311 -6.48 -16.84 12.42
C VAL A 311 -7.26 -17.79 11.51
N LEU A 312 -8.00 -17.25 10.54
CA LEU A 312 -8.75 -18.04 9.57
C LEU A 312 -7.82 -18.95 8.76
N LEU A 313 -6.70 -18.42 8.25
CA LEU A 313 -5.72 -19.19 7.49
C LEU A 313 -5.02 -20.25 8.34
N LEU A 314 -4.58 -19.91 9.56
CA LEU A 314 -3.94 -20.87 10.47
C LEU A 314 -4.91 -21.99 10.88
N SER A 315 -6.18 -21.66 11.10
CA SER A 315 -7.22 -22.64 11.43
C SER A 315 -7.50 -23.58 10.25
N ALA A 316 -7.64 -23.03 9.04
CA ALA A 316 -7.83 -23.82 7.82
C ALA A 316 -6.64 -24.74 7.52
N ALA A 317 -5.41 -24.22 7.62
CA ALA A 317 -4.18 -24.99 7.44
C ALA A 317 -4.00 -26.05 8.53
N GLY A 318 -4.30 -25.73 9.79
CA GLY A 318 -4.23 -26.66 10.92
C GLY A 318 -5.21 -27.81 10.80
N LEU A 319 -6.44 -27.55 10.35
CA LEU A 319 -7.44 -28.58 10.07
C LEU A 319 -7.00 -29.52 8.94
N ASP A 320 -6.45 -28.99 7.84
CA ASP A 320 -5.93 -29.80 6.73
C ASP A 320 -4.75 -30.70 7.20
N TYR A 321 -3.86 -30.16 8.03
CA TYR A 321 -2.75 -30.91 8.62
C TYR A 321 -3.24 -32.05 9.53
N LEU A 322 -4.22 -31.79 10.40
CA LEU A 322 -4.78 -32.79 11.32
C LEU A 322 -5.57 -33.89 10.60
N GLN A 323 -6.31 -33.56 9.54
CA GLN A 323 -7.06 -34.52 8.73
C GLN A 323 -6.13 -35.49 8.00
N LYS A 324 -5.02 -34.99 7.43
CA LYS A 324 -3.98 -35.84 6.80
C LYS A 324 -3.34 -36.81 7.79
N ARG A 325 -3.09 -36.38 9.04
CA ARG A 325 -2.54 -37.23 10.09
C ARG A 325 -3.51 -38.32 10.55
N ARG A 326 -4.83 -38.05 10.54
CA ARG A 326 -5.87 -39.03 10.88
C ARG A 326 -6.16 -40.04 9.76
N GLY A 327 -6.03 -39.64 8.50
CA GLY A 327 -6.18 -40.54 7.34
C GLY A 327 -5.05 -41.55 7.16
N ALA A 328 -3.89 -41.33 7.80
CA ALA A 328 -2.76 -42.26 7.80
C ALA A 328 -2.91 -43.43 8.82
N GLY A 329 -4.08 -43.56 9.45
CA GLY A 329 -4.38 -44.61 10.42
C GLY A 329 -5.08 -45.85 9.83
N VAL A 330 -4.45 -46.55 8.87
CA VAL A 330 -4.85 -47.93 8.50
C VAL A 330 -3.59 -48.77 8.22
N THR A 331 -3.35 -49.73 9.14
CA THR A 331 -2.43 -50.90 9.17
C THR A 331 -0.95 -50.76 8.74
N PRO A 332 0.03 -50.90 9.67
CA PRO A 332 1.44 -51.00 9.35
C PRO A 332 1.79 -52.46 8.95
N ALA A 333 1.72 -52.78 7.66
CA ALA A 333 2.29 -54.05 7.16
C ALA A 333 2.77 -54.02 5.70
N ALA A 334 2.47 -52.97 4.91
CA ALA A 334 2.94 -52.86 3.53
C ALA A 334 3.91 -51.67 3.28
N ALA A 335 4.19 -50.86 4.30
CA ALA A 335 5.08 -49.70 4.21
C ALA A 335 6.56 -50.02 4.53
N ALA A 336 6.93 -51.30 4.68
CA ALA A 336 8.30 -51.70 5.02
C ALA A 336 9.26 -51.83 3.81
N THR A 337 8.82 -51.48 2.60
CA THR A 337 9.68 -51.45 1.40
C THR A 337 9.78 -50.07 0.74
N ALA A 338 9.06 -49.06 1.22
CA ALA A 338 9.32 -47.68 0.83
C ALA A 338 10.27 -47.06 1.88
N ALA A 339 11.55 -47.00 1.53
CA ALA A 339 12.55 -46.32 2.35
C ALA A 339 12.06 -44.91 2.73
N PRO A 340 12.35 -44.42 3.95
CA PRO A 340 12.04 -43.05 4.30
C PRO A 340 12.75 -42.16 3.28
N GLN A 341 12.00 -41.30 2.58
CA GLN A 341 12.59 -40.16 1.91
C GLN A 341 13.20 -39.30 3.02
N LYS A 342 14.49 -39.55 3.28
CA LYS A 342 15.40 -38.58 3.89
C LYS A 342 15.11 -37.28 3.16
N GLY A 343 14.67 -36.26 3.90
CA GLY A 343 14.90 -34.89 3.49
C GLY A 343 16.40 -34.79 3.26
N THR A 344 16.80 -34.84 1.99
CA THR A 344 18.11 -34.35 1.61
C THR A 344 18.05 -32.89 1.98
N SER A 345 18.85 -32.52 2.97
CA SER A 345 19.56 -31.26 2.94
C SER A 345 19.84 -30.93 1.48
N GLU A 346 19.50 -29.71 1.06
CA GLU A 346 19.93 -29.17 -0.23
C GLU A 346 21.46 -29.15 -0.27
N ASP A 347 22.08 -30.31 -0.50
CA ASP A 347 23.40 -30.37 -1.09
C ASP A 347 23.17 -29.91 -2.53
N LEU A 348 23.40 -28.61 -2.73
CA LEU A 348 23.55 -27.98 -4.03
C LEU A 348 24.78 -28.58 -4.72
N ASP A 349 24.69 -29.83 -5.14
CA ASP A 349 25.69 -30.50 -5.95
C ASP A 349 25.56 -29.98 -7.40
N MET A 350 25.88 -28.70 -7.57
CA MET A 350 25.96 -28.06 -8.87
C MET A 350 27.21 -28.58 -9.58
N ARG A 351 27.03 -29.15 -10.78
CA ARG A 351 28.20 -29.45 -11.64
C ARG A 351 28.97 -28.15 -11.88
N ASN A 352 30.31 -28.21 -11.96
CA ASN A 352 31.16 -27.03 -12.22
C ASN A 352 30.70 -26.19 -13.43
N SER A 353 30.07 -26.82 -14.44
CA SER A 353 29.46 -26.13 -15.57
C SER A 353 28.19 -25.33 -15.23
N GLN A 354 27.37 -25.81 -14.30
CA GLN A 354 26.19 -25.09 -13.81
C GLN A 354 26.57 -23.95 -12.87
N LEU A 355 27.62 -24.13 -12.05
CA LEU A 355 28.18 -23.07 -11.23
C LEU A 355 28.80 -21.96 -12.11
N ALA A 356 29.52 -22.35 -13.17
CA ALA A 356 30.06 -21.39 -14.14
C ALA A 356 28.97 -20.61 -14.88
N VAL A 357 27.86 -21.25 -15.27
CA VAL A 357 26.71 -20.58 -15.88
C VAL A 357 26.01 -19.66 -14.88
N LEU A 358 25.81 -20.09 -13.63
CA LEU A 358 25.22 -19.25 -12.58
C LEU A 358 26.11 -18.04 -12.28
N CYS A 359 27.42 -18.23 -12.14
CA CYS A 359 28.39 -17.15 -11.98
C CYS A 359 28.40 -16.21 -13.20
N ALA A 360 28.32 -16.74 -14.42
CA ALA A 360 28.24 -15.91 -15.63
C ALA A 360 26.93 -15.11 -15.70
N VAL A 361 25.81 -15.69 -15.25
CA VAL A 361 24.51 -15.00 -15.16
C VAL A 361 24.53 -13.94 -14.06
N ILE A 362 25.12 -14.22 -12.90
CA ILE A 362 25.29 -13.26 -11.80
C ILE A 362 26.20 -12.11 -12.24
N VAL A 363 27.31 -12.41 -12.92
CA VAL A 363 28.23 -11.40 -13.46
C VAL A 363 27.55 -10.60 -14.57
N ALA A 364 26.78 -11.24 -15.47
CA ALA A 364 26.00 -10.54 -16.50
C ALA A 364 24.91 -9.66 -15.87
N ALA A 365 24.19 -10.13 -14.86
CA ALA A 365 23.21 -9.36 -14.12
C ALA A 365 23.87 -8.18 -13.37
N ALA A 366 25.03 -8.41 -12.74
CA ALA A 366 25.82 -7.37 -12.10
C ALA A 366 26.36 -6.35 -13.12
N LEU A 367 26.74 -6.78 -14.32
CA LEU A 367 27.16 -5.90 -15.42
C LEU A 367 25.99 -5.13 -16.04
N ILE A 368 24.79 -5.71 -16.10
CA ILE A 368 23.56 -5.02 -16.51
C ILE A 368 23.13 -4.01 -15.45
N ILE A 369 23.22 -4.35 -14.17
CA ILE A 369 22.96 -3.43 -13.05
C ILE A 369 24.01 -2.33 -13.04
N ALA A 370 25.30 -2.66 -13.18
CA ALA A 370 26.38 -1.68 -13.22
C ALA A 370 26.31 -0.80 -14.47
N GLY A 371 25.95 -1.37 -15.62
CA GLY A 371 25.75 -0.66 -16.89
C GLY A 371 24.50 0.22 -16.86
N GLY A 372 23.40 -0.28 -16.30
CA GLY A 372 22.18 0.48 -16.04
C GLY A 372 22.42 1.61 -15.06
N ASN A 373 23.15 1.36 -13.97
CA ASN A 373 23.61 2.38 -13.03
C ASN A 373 24.56 3.37 -13.71
N TYR A 374 25.47 2.92 -14.58
CA TYR A 374 26.39 3.77 -15.33
C TYR A 374 25.65 4.65 -16.34
N MET A 375 24.69 4.11 -17.09
CA MET A 375 23.85 4.85 -18.03
C MET A 375 22.89 5.78 -17.31
N LEU A 376 22.31 5.38 -16.18
CA LEU A 376 21.48 6.24 -15.32
C LEU A 376 22.32 7.37 -14.75
N VAL A 377 23.50 7.08 -14.21
CA VAL A 377 24.46 8.10 -13.72
C VAL A 377 24.94 8.99 -14.86
N ASN A 378 25.16 8.48 -16.07
CA ASN A 378 25.55 9.28 -17.23
C ASN A 378 24.41 10.09 -17.83
N ALA A 379 23.17 9.59 -17.79
CA ALA A 379 21.97 10.34 -18.17
C ALA A 379 21.73 11.45 -17.15
N ILE A 380 21.83 11.16 -15.86
CA ILE A 380 21.80 12.15 -14.78
C ILE A 380 22.95 13.15 -14.93
N LYS A 381 24.18 12.70 -15.25
CA LYS A 381 25.32 13.60 -15.52
C LYS A 381 25.11 14.43 -16.79
N GLY A 382 24.49 13.89 -17.82
CA GLY A 382 24.16 14.58 -19.08
C GLY A 382 23.07 15.63 -18.87
N ASP A 383 22.04 15.29 -18.11
CA ASP A 383 21.00 16.22 -17.66
C ASP A 383 21.57 17.28 -16.70
N LEU A 384 22.50 16.92 -15.81
CA LEU A 384 23.26 17.86 -14.99
C LEU A 384 24.23 18.72 -15.81
N HIS A 385 24.81 18.19 -16.89
CA HIS A 385 25.71 18.95 -17.79
C HIS A 385 24.91 19.95 -18.61
N ASN A 386 23.74 19.56 -19.11
CA ASN A 386 22.82 20.44 -19.84
C ASN A 386 22.18 21.48 -18.89
N ALA A 387 21.90 21.12 -17.64
CA ALA A 387 21.48 22.06 -16.59
C ALA A 387 22.61 23.00 -16.12
N ARG A 388 23.89 22.58 -16.22
CA ARG A 388 25.07 23.42 -15.94
C ARG A 388 25.49 24.28 -17.14
N ALA A 389 25.27 23.83 -18.38
CA ALA A 389 25.58 24.60 -19.58
C ALA A 389 24.55 25.73 -19.83
N SER A 390 23.35 25.61 -19.27
CA SER A 390 22.32 26.66 -19.24
C SER A 390 22.46 27.63 -18.04
N GLY A 391 23.36 27.36 -17.09
CA GLY A 391 23.73 28.26 -16.00
C GLY A 391 25.11 28.86 -16.26
N GLY A 392 25.18 30.18 -16.45
CA GLY A 392 26.44 30.90 -16.70
C GLY A 392 27.53 30.66 -15.64
N PRO A 393 28.80 31.03 -15.92
CA PRO A 393 29.95 30.54 -15.20
C PRO A 393 29.97 31.07 -13.76
N GLY A 394 29.74 30.18 -12.79
CA GLY A 394 29.85 30.43 -11.36
C GLY A 394 30.97 29.59 -10.75
N ASN A 395 31.84 30.26 -10.02
CA ASN A 395 33.16 29.87 -9.52
C ASN A 395 33.25 28.52 -8.78
N GLY A 396 34.44 27.90 -8.86
CA GLY A 396 34.74 26.58 -8.31
C GLY A 396 34.76 26.47 -6.78
N GLY A 397 34.45 25.27 -6.29
CA GLY A 397 34.60 24.83 -4.91
C GLY A 397 34.40 23.32 -4.79
N THR A 398 35.49 22.57 -4.65
CA THR A 398 35.54 21.11 -4.47
C THR A 398 35.35 20.72 -3.01
N GLY A 399 34.11 20.78 -2.50
CA GLY A 399 33.73 20.27 -1.18
C GLY A 399 32.57 19.27 -1.29
N LYS A 400 32.59 18.17 -0.52
CA LYS A 400 31.46 17.23 -0.42
C LYS A 400 30.22 18.02 0.02
N LYS A 401 29.17 18.03 -0.79
CA LYS A 401 27.91 18.70 -0.44
C LYS A 401 27.28 18.03 0.78
N LEU A 402 26.79 18.83 1.72
CA LEU A 402 26.03 18.36 2.88
C LEU A 402 24.78 17.61 2.39
N THR A 403 24.57 16.38 2.86
CA THR A 403 23.44 15.54 2.49
C THR A 403 22.39 15.56 3.60
N ILE A 404 21.21 16.07 3.30
CA ILE A 404 20.08 16.14 4.24
C ILE A 404 18.98 15.21 3.74
N ALA A 405 18.62 14.22 4.55
CA ALA A 405 17.50 13.34 4.28
C ALA A 405 16.25 13.82 5.02
N MET A 406 15.29 14.33 4.27
CA MET A 406 14.06 14.90 4.79
C MET A 406 12.87 13.97 4.53
N MET A 407 12.17 13.62 5.60
CA MET A 407 11.09 12.63 5.61
C MET A 407 9.75 13.26 5.98
N PRO A 408 8.74 13.23 5.09
CA PRO A 408 7.35 13.52 5.45
C PRO A 408 6.69 12.29 6.10
N LYS A 409 5.48 12.46 6.65
CA LYS A 409 4.67 11.31 7.10
C LYS A 409 4.23 10.43 5.93
N THR A 410 3.81 11.07 4.83
CA THR A 410 3.47 10.40 3.56
C THR A 410 3.85 11.30 2.39
N LYS A 411 4.37 10.72 1.30
CA LYS A 411 4.80 11.50 0.13
C LYS A 411 3.64 12.07 -0.71
N GLY A 412 2.47 11.44 -0.64
CA GLY A 412 1.33 11.78 -1.50
C GLY A 412 0.41 12.88 -0.98
N ASN A 413 0.58 13.32 0.27
CA ASN A 413 -0.27 14.35 0.85
C ASN A 413 0.13 15.74 0.32
N ALA A 414 -0.84 16.49 -0.19
CA ALA A 414 -0.64 17.83 -0.76
C ALA A 414 0.07 18.78 0.21
N TYR A 415 -0.16 18.65 1.52
CA TYR A 415 0.53 19.43 2.55
C TYR A 415 2.04 19.21 2.52
N PHE A 416 2.47 17.94 2.44
CA PHE A 416 3.88 17.59 2.41
C PHE A 416 4.51 17.91 1.05
N ILE A 417 3.76 17.83 -0.04
CA ILE A 417 4.21 18.30 -1.36
C ILE A 417 4.48 19.81 -1.34
N ALA A 418 3.65 20.59 -0.65
CA ALA A 418 3.89 22.02 -0.50
C ALA A 418 5.12 22.31 0.37
N CYS A 419 5.34 21.55 1.45
CA CYS A 419 6.58 21.60 2.24
C CYS A 419 7.81 21.22 1.41
N GLN A 420 7.73 20.20 0.55
CA GLN A 420 8.81 19.76 -0.33
C GLN A 420 9.31 20.91 -1.21
N LYS A 421 8.40 21.69 -1.82
CA LYS A 421 8.77 22.83 -2.67
C LYS A 421 9.67 23.84 -1.94
N GLY A 422 9.34 24.15 -0.68
CA GLY A 422 10.17 25.06 0.12
C GLY A 422 11.48 24.44 0.61
N ALA A 423 11.49 23.13 0.88
CA ALA A 423 12.72 22.40 1.18
C ALA A 423 13.68 22.39 -0.03
N GLU A 424 13.17 22.17 -1.24
CA GLU A 424 13.93 22.20 -2.49
C GLU A 424 14.46 23.60 -2.80
N GLU A 425 13.66 24.64 -2.54
CA GLU A 425 14.07 26.06 -2.62
C GLU A 425 15.29 26.31 -1.72
N ALA A 426 15.19 26.00 -0.42
CA ALA A 426 16.29 26.17 0.54
C ALA A 426 17.52 25.32 0.17
N ALA A 427 17.31 24.08 -0.29
CA ALA A 427 18.41 23.20 -0.66
C ALA A 427 19.20 23.75 -1.86
N LYS A 428 18.50 24.33 -2.84
CA LYS A 428 19.12 24.99 -4.00
C LYS A 428 19.92 26.23 -3.59
N GLU A 429 19.36 27.08 -2.72
CA GLU A 429 20.04 28.28 -2.21
C GLU A 429 21.29 27.97 -1.41
N LEU A 430 21.22 26.92 -0.57
CA LEU A 430 22.29 26.56 0.36
C LEU A 430 23.31 25.56 -0.21
N GLY A 431 23.08 25.06 -1.43
CA GLY A 431 23.94 24.08 -2.09
C GLY A 431 23.92 22.68 -1.48
N ILE A 432 22.80 22.30 -0.86
CA ILE A 432 22.59 21.03 -0.14
C ILE A 432 22.18 19.92 -1.12
N ASP A 433 22.60 18.68 -0.84
CA ASP A 433 22.05 17.48 -1.48
C ASP A 433 20.85 16.98 -0.66
N LEU A 434 19.64 17.36 -1.09
CA LEU A 434 18.39 17.02 -0.39
C LEU A 434 17.86 15.67 -0.89
N ILE A 435 17.71 14.72 0.02
CA ILE A 435 16.97 13.47 -0.21
C ILE A 435 15.57 13.65 0.37
N TRP A 436 14.57 13.77 -0.50
CA TRP A 436 13.17 13.74 -0.09
C TRP A 436 12.61 12.33 -0.25
N ASP A 437 12.37 11.63 0.84
CA ASP A 437 11.77 10.29 0.81
C ASP A 437 10.97 9.97 2.07
N GLY A 438 9.99 9.07 1.99
CA GLY A 438 9.07 8.74 3.07
C GLY A 438 8.07 7.66 2.66
N PRO A 439 7.16 7.27 3.58
CA PRO A 439 6.10 6.30 3.30
C PRO A 439 5.26 6.64 2.06
N ALA A 440 4.69 5.61 1.43
CA ALA A 440 3.89 5.73 0.21
C ALA A 440 2.60 6.56 0.42
N SER A 441 1.93 6.91 -0.69
CA SER A 441 0.89 7.95 -0.75
C SER A 441 -0.42 7.67 -0.02
N ASN A 442 -0.67 6.46 0.49
CA ASN A 442 -2.01 6.02 0.90
C ASN A 442 -2.21 5.69 2.39
N ASN A 443 -1.15 5.70 3.22
CA ASN A 443 -1.27 5.65 4.68
C ASN A 443 0.05 6.08 5.33
N ALA A 444 -0.03 6.75 6.47
CA ALA A 444 1.14 6.99 7.31
C ALA A 444 1.54 5.65 7.94
N ASP A 445 2.69 5.10 7.52
CA ASP A 445 3.20 3.81 8.01
C ASP A 445 4.44 4.04 8.90
N PRO A 446 4.29 3.91 10.24
CA PRO A 446 5.41 4.02 11.17
C PRO A 446 6.55 3.01 10.91
N ALA A 447 6.24 1.81 10.42
CA ALA A 447 7.26 0.79 10.16
C ALA A 447 8.13 1.21 8.96
N ALA A 448 7.51 1.75 7.91
CA ALA A 448 8.22 2.29 6.75
C ALA A 448 9.16 3.45 7.13
N GLN A 449 8.73 4.35 8.03
CA GLN A 449 9.61 5.43 8.52
C GLN A 449 10.86 4.86 9.23
N ASN A 450 10.69 3.82 10.05
CA ASN A 450 11.81 3.16 10.72
C ASN A 450 12.80 2.52 9.72
N THR A 451 12.29 1.80 8.73
CA THR A 451 13.13 1.18 7.67
C THR A 451 13.93 2.24 6.89
N LEU A 452 13.32 3.40 6.64
CA LEU A 452 13.97 4.48 5.91
C LEU A 452 15.06 5.17 6.74
N VAL A 453 14.86 5.36 8.05
CA VAL A 453 15.92 5.83 8.96
C VAL A 453 17.11 4.86 8.93
N GLU A 454 16.89 3.55 9.02
CA GLU A 454 17.96 2.53 8.96
C GLU A 454 18.72 2.56 7.62
N THR A 455 18.00 2.80 6.53
CA THR A 455 18.59 2.98 5.20
C THR A 455 19.51 4.20 5.16
N TRP A 456 19.09 5.31 5.76
CA TRP A 456 19.88 6.54 5.79
C TRP A 456 21.06 6.50 6.76
N ILE A 457 20.94 5.75 7.86
CA ILE A 457 22.07 5.39 8.72
C ILE A 457 23.13 4.66 7.89
N THR A 458 22.72 3.63 7.14
CA THR A 458 23.62 2.86 6.27
C THR A 458 24.26 3.72 5.19
N ARG A 459 23.48 4.65 4.60
CA ARG A 459 23.94 5.59 3.57
C ARG A 459 24.86 6.69 4.11
N LYS A 460 24.98 6.83 5.44
CA LYS A 460 25.78 7.86 6.12
C LYS A 460 25.43 9.27 5.65
N VAL A 461 24.14 9.59 5.64
CA VAL A 461 23.68 10.97 5.43
C VAL A 461 24.17 11.85 6.59
N ASP A 462 24.32 13.15 6.36
CA ASP A 462 24.87 14.04 7.39
C ASP A 462 23.77 14.49 8.38
N VAL A 463 22.53 14.66 7.89
CA VAL A 463 21.37 15.04 8.70
C VAL A 463 20.12 14.24 8.30
N ILE A 464 19.34 13.82 9.29
CA ILE A 464 17.97 13.32 9.11
C ILE A 464 16.99 14.37 9.66
N ALA A 465 16.06 14.81 8.82
CA ALA A 465 14.97 15.72 9.17
C ALA A 465 13.63 15.01 9.02
N VAL A 466 12.88 14.76 10.10
CA VAL A 466 11.70 13.88 10.02
C VAL A 466 10.42 14.47 10.62
N ALA A 467 9.30 14.30 9.90
CA ALA A 467 7.96 14.46 10.42
C ALA A 467 7.48 13.14 10.99
N VAL A 468 7.42 13.06 12.32
CA VAL A 468 7.25 11.80 13.04
C VAL A 468 5.80 11.34 13.04
N GLU A 469 5.54 10.13 12.52
CA GLU A 469 4.20 9.56 12.59
C GLU A 469 3.91 8.92 13.94
N ASN A 470 4.83 8.09 14.45
CA ASN A 470 4.72 7.48 15.77
C ASN A 470 5.89 7.93 16.65
N GLN A 471 5.58 8.75 17.67
CA GLN A 471 6.59 9.38 18.52
C GLN A 471 7.53 8.36 19.16
N THR A 472 6.99 7.40 19.90
CA THR A 472 7.78 6.43 20.66
C THR A 472 8.59 5.49 19.75
N GLY A 473 7.95 4.99 18.70
CA GLY A 473 8.55 4.04 17.75
C GLY A 473 9.74 4.66 17.03
N LEU A 474 9.54 5.83 16.41
CA LEU A 474 10.57 6.44 15.59
C LEU A 474 11.70 7.06 16.42
N SER A 475 11.42 7.54 17.64
CA SER A 475 12.45 8.07 18.55
C SER A 475 13.56 7.06 18.83
N THR A 476 13.24 5.76 18.83
CA THR A 476 14.24 4.70 19.01
C THR A 476 15.21 4.62 17.84
N ALA A 477 14.70 4.65 16.60
CA ALA A 477 15.54 4.65 15.41
C ALA A 477 16.35 5.95 15.26
N LEU A 478 15.78 7.09 15.65
CA LEU A 478 16.47 8.39 15.58
C LEU A 478 17.63 8.48 16.58
N ARG A 479 17.48 7.94 17.79
CA ARG A 479 18.62 7.82 18.74
C ARG A 479 19.76 7.01 18.16
N LYS A 480 19.45 5.89 17.47
CA LYS A 480 20.46 5.09 16.75
C LYS A 480 21.16 5.90 15.65
N ALA A 481 20.43 6.77 14.94
CA ALA A 481 21.04 7.68 13.97
C ALA A 481 22.00 8.68 14.64
N GLN A 482 21.62 9.24 15.79
CA GLN A 482 22.49 10.12 16.58
C GLN A 482 23.76 9.40 17.07
N GLU A 483 23.64 8.15 17.53
CA GLU A 483 24.78 7.30 17.91
C GLU A 483 25.72 7.02 16.73
N ALA A 484 25.18 6.91 15.51
CA ALA A 484 25.95 6.80 14.28
C ALA A 484 26.60 8.13 13.82
N GLY A 485 26.45 9.21 14.60
CA GLY A 485 27.02 10.53 14.32
C GLY A 485 26.16 11.40 13.41
N ILE A 486 24.97 10.96 13.02
CA ILE A 486 24.06 11.70 12.14
C ILE A 486 23.29 12.73 12.97
N LYS A 487 23.21 13.97 12.50
CA LYS A 487 22.38 14.98 13.19
C LYS A 487 20.91 14.71 12.91
N VAL A 488 20.07 14.93 13.92
CA VAL A 488 18.62 14.71 13.79
C VAL A 488 17.89 16.01 14.12
N VAL A 489 17.00 16.41 13.24
CA VAL A 489 15.99 17.44 13.47
C VAL A 489 14.62 16.86 13.15
N THR A 490 13.59 17.36 13.82
CA THR A 490 12.21 17.02 13.54
C THR A 490 11.49 18.22 12.97
N TRP A 491 10.40 17.99 12.24
CA TRP A 491 9.57 19.05 11.67
C TRP A 491 8.13 18.58 11.55
N ASP A 492 7.15 19.48 11.59
CA ASP A 492 5.70 19.17 11.56
C ASP A 492 5.16 18.36 12.77
N ALA A 493 5.77 17.22 13.07
CA ALA A 493 5.47 16.34 14.19
C ALA A 493 6.77 15.89 14.86
N ASP A 494 6.82 15.97 16.20
CA ASP A 494 8.06 15.80 16.96
C ASP A 494 8.29 14.36 17.43
N ALA A 495 9.56 14.06 17.70
CA ALA A 495 10.03 12.88 18.40
C ALA A 495 10.16 13.21 19.91
N ASP A 496 10.61 12.23 20.69
CA ASP A 496 11.09 12.51 22.05
C ASP A 496 12.22 13.54 21.99
N ALA A 497 12.26 14.46 22.96
CA ALA A 497 13.25 15.53 23.01
C ALA A 497 14.71 15.02 23.03
N ASN A 498 14.94 13.79 23.50
CA ASN A 498 16.27 13.17 23.52
C ASN A 498 16.65 12.46 22.21
N ALA A 499 15.74 12.37 21.24
CA ALA A 499 15.94 11.68 19.96
C ALA A 499 16.27 12.64 18.81
N ARG A 500 16.33 13.94 19.08
CA ARG A 500 16.56 15.00 18.08
C ARG A 500 17.19 16.24 18.71
N SER A 501 17.82 17.08 17.90
CA SER A 501 18.45 18.33 18.35
C SER A 501 17.46 19.49 18.43
N PHE A 502 16.73 19.75 17.34
CA PHE A 502 15.74 20.84 17.26
C PHE A 502 14.47 20.37 16.56
N PHE A 503 13.35 20.99 16.90
CA PHE A 503 12.05 20.75 16.28
C PHE A 503 11.58 22.00 15.52
N CYS A 504 11.48 21.91 14.19
CA CYS A 504 10.91 22.96 13.35
C CYS A 504 9.40 22.90 13.41
N ASN A 505 8.81 23.80 14.19
CA ASN A 505 7.41 23.78 14.55
C ASN A 505 6.65 24.89 13.83
N GLN A 506 5.55 24.52 13.19
CA GLN A 506 4.65 25.46 12.52
C GLN A 506 4.11 26.56 13.45
N ALA A 507 3.71 26.18 14.66
CA ALA A 507 3.11 27.02 15.68
C ALA A 507 3.02 26.24 16.99
N THR A 508 2.92 26.94 18.12
CA THR A 508 2.80 26.27 19.41
C THR A 508 1.49 25.45 19.50
N PRO A 509 1.47 24.35 20.27
CA PRO A 509 0.25 23.58 20.49
C PRO A 509 -0.90 24.42 21.02
N ASP A 510 -0.62 25.31 21.98
CA ASP A 510 -1.57 26.29 22.49
C ASP A 510 -2.06 27.21 21.37
N GLY A 511 -1.16 27.71 20.52
CA GLY A 511 -1.52 28.56 19.39
C GLY A 511 -2.47 27.88 18.40
N ILE A 512 -2.26 26.60 18.08
CA ILE A 512 -3.12 25.84 17.15
C ILE A 512 -4.44 25.45 17.83
N GLY A 513 -4.37 24.78 18.98
CA GLY A 513 -5.53 24.26 19.67
C GLY A 513 -6.48 25.36 20.16
N ASP A 514 -5.94 26.47 20.68
CA ASP A 514 -6.76 27.60 21.12
C ASP A 514 -7.41 28.31 19.94
N THR A 515 -6.66 28.53 18.85
CA THR A 515 -7.22 29.13 17.64
C THR A 515 -8.36 28.30 17.07
N LEU A 516 -8.19 26.97 17.00
CA LEU A 516 -9.22 26.06 16.50
C LEU A 516 -10.46 26.06 17.40
N MET A 517 -10.29 26.02 18.72
CA MET A 517 -11.41 25.99 19.66
C MET A 517 -12.12 27.35 19.73
N ASP A 518 -11.38 28.46 19.75
CA ASP A 518 -11.98 29.80 19.75
C ASP A 518 -12.75 30.06 18.45
N LEU A 519 -12.24 29.57 17.31
CA LEU A 519 -12.93 29.57 16.02
C LEU A 519 -14.18 28.67 16.03
N ALA A 520 -14.10 27.48 16.64
CA ALA A 520 -15.23 26.58 16.82
C ALA A 520 -16.34 27.26 17.63
N ALA A 521 -15.99 27.87 18.76
CA ALA A 521 -16.92 28.57 19.63
C ALA A 521 -17.60 29.74 18.91
N LYS A 522 -16.85 30.55 18.18
CA LYS A 522 -17.41 31.61 17.34
C LYS A 522 -18.37 31.06 16.28
N THR A 523 -18.00 29.98 15.61
CA THR A 523 -18.81 29.37 14.53
C THR A 523 -20.11 28.76 15.05
N MET A 524 -20.10 28.21 16.26
CA MET A 524 -21.28 27.60 16.90
C MET A 524 -22.11 28.57 17.75
N ASN A 525 -21.74 29.86 17.78
CA ASN A 525 -22.34 30.88 18.66
C ASN A 525 -22.26 30.51 20.16
N ASN A 526 -21.13 29.97 20.59
CA ASN A 526 -20.82 29.57 21.97
C ASN A 526 -21.69 28.44 22.56
N GLU A 527 -22.40 27.65 21.74
CA GLU A 527 -23.22 26.53 22.24
C GLU A 527 -23.39 25.41 21.21
N GLY A 528 -23.43 24.16 21.66
CA GLY A 528 -23.75 22.98 20.85
C GLY A 528 -22.65 21.92 20.83
N GLU A 529 -22.85 20.89 20.02
CA GLU A 529 -21.93 19.76 19.90
C GLU A 529 -21.02 19.91 18.67
N PHE A 530 -19.76 19.51 18.81
CA PHE A 530 -18.85 19.31 17.69
C PHE A 530 -18.19 17.92 17.74
N VAL A 531 -17.69 17.45 16.61
CA VAL A 531 -16.84 16.26 16.51
C VAL A 531 -15.47 16.65 15.98
N ILE A 532 -14.44 15.89 16.35
CA ILE A 532 -13.11 16.02 15.78
C ILE A 532 -12.88 14.86 14.80
N ILE A 533 -12.53 15.19 13.55
CA ILE A 533 -12.00 14.21 12.59
C ILE A 533 -10.49 14.44 12.49
N SER A 534 -9.73 13.50 13.03
CA SER A 534 -8.26 13.51 13.10
C SER A 534 -7.65 12.57 12.07
N GLY A 535 -6.33 12.66 11.88
CA GLY A 535 -5.54 11.75 11.05
C GLY A 535 -5.37 10.40 11.74
N SER A 536 -4.16 9.84 11.78
CA SER A 536 -3.92 8.58 12.51
C SER A 536 -3.97 8.76 14.03
N GLN A 537 -4.34 7.70 14.76
CA GLN A 537 -4.37 7.68 16.22
C GLN A 537 -2.98 7.87 16.86
N THR A 538 -1.92 7.55 16.13
CA THR A 538 -0.55 7.59 16.65
C THR A 538 0.18 8.91 16.35
N ALA A 539 -0.40 9.76 15.51
CA ALA A 539 0.16 11.03 15.07
C ALA A 539 0.41 11.99 16.24
N ALA A 540 1.69 12.24 16.53
CA ALA A 540 2.13 13.00 17.70
C ALA A 540 1.56 14.43 17.75
N ASN A 541 1.66 15.16 16.64
CA ASN A 541 1.16 16.53 16.54
C ASN A 541 -0.36 16.61 16.68
N LEU A 542 -1.10 15.72 16.00
CA LEU A 542 -2.55 15.72 16.02
C LEU A 542 -3.11 15.42 17.41
N ASN A 543 -2.50 14.46 18.11
CA ASN A 543 -2.84 14.14 19.50
C ASN A 543 -2.61 15.33 20.43
N LEU A 544 -1.48 16.02 20.28
CA LEU A 544 -1.15 17.20 21.08
C LEU A 544 -2.13 18.35 20.84
N TRP A 545 -2.52 18.61 19.59
CA TRP A 545 -3.52 19.63 19.27
C TRP A 545 -4.91 19.24 19.74
N ARG A 546 -5.31 17.98 19.58
CA ARG A 546 -6.59 17.45 20.10
C ARG A 546 -6.67 17.66 21.60
N ASP A 547 -5.64 17.27 22.35
CA ASP A 547 -5.62 17.38 23.80
C ASP A 547 -5.70 18.85 24.23
N ARG A 548 -5.05 19.77 23.48
CA ARG A 548 -5.20 21.21 23.70
C ARG A 548 -6.63 21.70 23.41
N ILE A 549 -7.25 21.28 22.32
CA ILE A 549 -8.65 21.61 21.99
C ILE A 549 -9.58 21.13 23.12
N LEU A 550 -9.41 19.89 23.59
CA LEU A 550 -10.18 19.30 24.68
C LEU A 550 -9.90 19.93 26.05
N LEU A 551 -8.74 20.56 26.24
CA LEU A 551 -8.47 21.38 27.40
C LEU A 551 -9.18 22.74 27.29
N ARG A 552 -9.06 23.41 26.15
CA ARG A 552 -9.61 24.73 25.86
C ARG A 552 -11.15 24.75 25.84
N VAL A 553 -11.79 23.66 25.42
CA VAL A 553 -13.27 23.56 25.42
C VAL A 553 -13.88 23.79 26.80
N LYS A 554 -13.13 23.55 27.88
CA LYS A 554 -13.58 23.79 29.27
C LYS A 554 -13.87 25.27 29.56
N ASP A 555 -13.28 26.18 28.78
CA ASP A 555 -13.56 27.62 28.86
C ASP A 555 -14.94 27.97 28.24
N TYR A 556 -15.57 27.03 27.54
CA TYR A 556 -16.85 27.17 26.85
C TYR A 556 -17.89 26.16 27.38
N PRO A 557 -18.54 26.43 28.53
CA PRO A 557 -19.33 25.44 29.26
C PRO A 557 -20.58 24.93 28.53
N LYS A 558 -21.01 25.59 27.46
CA LYS A 558 -22.15 25.19 26.61
C LYS A 558 -21.74 24.45 25.34
N ILE A 559 -20.44 24.19 25.16
CA ILE A 559 -19.90 23.47 24.02
C ILE A 559 -19.38 22.12 24.51
N THR A 560 -19.69 21.06 23.76
CA THR A 560 -19.23 19.71 24.06
C THR A 560 -18.61 19.05 22.82
N CYS A 561 -17.46 18.39 23.02
CA CYS A 561 -16.91 17.49 22.01
C CYS A 561 -17.63 16.14 22.13
N ALA A 562 -18.42 15.78 21.12
CA ALA A 562 -19.24 14.58 21.13
C ALA A 562 -18.41 13.29 20.87
N GLU A 563 -17.46 13.36 19.93
CA GLU A 563 -16.60 12.23 19.57
C GLU A 563 -15.33 12.69 18.85
N VAL A 564 -14.26 11.90 18.96
CA VAL A 564 -13.05 12.02 18.16
C VAL A 564 -12.92 10.76 17.31
N VAL A 565 -12.84 10.94 15.99
CA VAL A 565 -12.69 9.85 15.02
C VAL A 565 -11.46 10.07 14.16
N TYR A 566 -10.96 9.01 13.53
CA TYR A 566 -9.66 8.98 12.86
C TYR A 566 -9.82 8.55 11.41
N CYS A 567 -9.36 9.38 10.48
CA CYS A 567 -9.44 9.15 9.04
C CYS A 567 -8.14 8.67 8.42
N ASP A 568 -7.08 8.46 9.22
CA ASP A 568 -5.76 7.98 8.77
C ASP A 568 -5.19 8.79 7.60
N ASP A 569 -5.35 10.12 7.69
CA ASP A 569 -4.93 11.08 6.65
C ASP A 569 -5.53 10.77 5.25
N ASN A 570 -6.75 10.22 5.21
CA ASN A 570 -7.48 9.91 3.98
C ASN A 570 -8.81 10.67 3.89
N GLN A 571 -8.98 11.46 2.82
CA GLN A 571 -10.15 12.30 2.60
C GLN A 571 -11.46 11.51 2.40
N ASN A 572 -11.41 10.36 1.71
CA ASN A 572 -12.61 9.55 1.47
C ASN A 572 -13.11 8.96 2.79
N ILE A 573 -12.19 8.45 3.61
CA ILE A 573 -12.51 7.97 4.96
C ILE A 573 -13.08 9.12 5.82
N ALA A 574 -12.49 10.31 5.75
CA ALA A 574 -13.00 11.50 6.43
C ALA A 574 -14.41 11.88 5.98
N THR A 575 -14.73 11.72 4.69
CA THR A 575 -16.07 11.97 4.14
C THR A 575 -17.10 10.99 4.72
N ASP A 576 -16.78 9.70 4.72
CA ASP A 576 -17.67 8.67 5.26
C ASP A 576 -17.85 8.80 6.79
N LEU A 577 -16.78 9.15 7.51
CA LEU A 577 -16.85 9.50 8.93
C LEU A 577 -17.72 10.72 9.15
N GLY A 578 -17.54 11.80 8.38
CA GLY A 578 -18.35 13.01 8.48
C GLY A 578 -19.85 12.71 8.33
N LYS A 579 -20.24 11.91 7.34
CA LYS A 579 -21.64 11.49 7.14
C LYS A 579 -22.18 10.72 8.36
N ARG A 580 -21.39 9.76 8.87
CA ARG A 580 -21.75 9.00 10.07
C ARG A 580 -21.94 9.92 11.28
N MET A 581 -21.04 10.88 11.50
CA MET A 581 -21.14 11.81 12.62
C MET A 581 -22.36 12.73 12.51
N ILE A 582 -22.64 13.25 11.32
CA ILE A 582 -23.83 14.11 11.07
C ILE A 582 -25.13 13.36 11.36
N ASN A 583 -25.20 12.08 11.01
CA ASN A 583 -26.38 11.24 11.26
C ASN A 583 -26.49 10.79 12.73
N LYS A 584 -25.36 10.42 13.36
CA LYS A 584 -25.28 9.92 14.73
C LYS A 584 -25.60 10.99 15.78
N TYR A 585 -25.26 12.25 15.51
CA TYR A 585 -25.38 13.35 16.47
C TYR A 585 -26.38 14.43 15.98
N PRO A 586 -27.69 14.32 16.32
CA PRO A 586 -28.72 15.27 15.88
C PRO A 586 -28.49 16.72 16.30
N ASN A 587 -27.74 16.96 17.38
CA ASN A 587 -27.39 18.29 17.90
C ASN A 587 -26.04 18.80 17.39
N LEU A 588 -25.36 18.05 16.51
CA LEU A 588 -24.09 18.44 15.93
C LEU A 588 -24.24 19.77 15.17
N LYS A 589 -23.40 20.75 15.52
CA LYS A 589 -23.29 22.03 14.81
C LYS A 589 -22.00 22.17 14.01
N LEU A 590 -20.95 21.41 14.35
CA LEU A 590 -19.64 21.60 13.75
C LEU A 590 -18.86 20.28 13.58
N ILE A 591 -18.19 20.15 12.44
CA ILE A 591 -17.08 19.20 12.24
C ILE A 591 -15.78 19.98 12.30
N LEU A 592 -14.88 19.59 13.21
CA LEU A 592 -13.54 20.15 13.34
C LEU A 592 -12.53 19.13 12.79
N GLY A 593 -11.97 19.39 11.62
CA GLY A 593 -10.89 18.55 11.06
C GLY A 593 -9.53 19.03 11.55
N ASN A 594 -8.83 18.32 12.44
CA ASN A 594 -7.48 18.75 12.88
C ASN A 594 -6.35 18.20 11.99
N CYS A 595 -6.66 17.57 10.86
CA CYS A 595 -5.70 17.17 9.82
C CYS A 595 -6.17 17.60 8.42
N SER A 596 -5.23 17.76 7.48
CA SER A 596 -5.50 18.37 6.17
C SER A 596 -6.63 17.71 5.38
N PRO A 597 -6.71 16.37 5.25
CA PRO A 597 -7.76 15.71 4.49
C PRO A 597 -9.14 15.74 5.17
N ALA A 598 -9.18 15.96 6.49
CA ALA A 598 -10.42 15.92 7.26
C ALA A 598 -11.35 17.10 6.99
N VAL A 599 -10.81 18.28 6.71
CA VAL A 599 -11.62 19.48 6.42
C VAL A 599 -12.37 19.35 5.08
N PRO A 600 -11.73 19.06 3.93
CA PRO A 600 -12.45 18.88 2.67
C PRO A 600 -13.35 17.64 2.68
N GLY A 601 -12.97 16.57 3.41
CA GLY A 601 -13.82 15.39 3.59
C GLY A 601 -15.07 15.69 4.43
N GLY A 602 -14.92 16.41 5.54
CA GLY A 602 -16.04 16.89 6.35
C GLY A 602 -16.95 17.84 5.58
N ALA A 603 -16.39 18.73 4.76
CA ALA A 603 -17.17 19.64 3.93
C ALA A 603 -18.01 18.90 2.88
N GLU A 604 -17.42 17.90 2.23
CA GLU A 604 -18.12 17.04 1.29
C GLU A 604 -19.23 16.23 1.99
N ALA A 605 -18.97 15.74 3.21
CA ALA A 605 -19.98 15.07 4.02
C ALA A 605 -21.19 15.98 4.34
N VAL A 606 -20.95 17.25 4.71
CA VAL A 606 -22.02 18.21 4.96
C VAL A 606 -22.83 18.48 3.69
N LYS A 607 -22.17 18.69 2.55
CA LYS A 607 -22.84 18.94 1.25
C LYS A 607 -23.75 17.79 0.82
N GLN A 608 -23.33 16.56 1.11
CA GLN A 608 -24.09 15.36 0.79
C GLN A 608 -25.14 15.02 1.85
N SER A 609 -25.19 15.75 2.97
CA SER A 609 -26.15 15.52 4.05
C SER A 609 -27.40 16.38 3.90
N ALA A 610 -28.50 15.95 4.53
CA ALA A 610 -29.70 16.76 4.68
C ALA A 610 -29.59 17.84 5.78
N ARG A 611 -28.38 18.11 6.30
CA ARG A 611 -28.14 19.01 7.45
C ARG A 611 -27.17 20.15 7.08
N PRO A 612 -27.59 21.11 6.21
CA PRO A 612 -26.73 22.22 5.78
C PRO A 612 -26.36 23.21 6.91
N GLY A 613 -27.01 23.10 8.07
CA GLY A 613 -26.70 23.88 9.27
C GLY A 613 -25.40 23.46 9.97
N VAL A 614 -24.86 22.26 9.70
CA VAL A 614 -23.56 21.83 10.23
C VAL A 614 -22.47 22.57 9.47
N LYS A 615 -21.52 23.19 10.18
CA LYS A 615 -20.36 23.86 9.59
C LYS A 615 -19.11 23.03 9.71
N VAL A 616 -18.10 23.37 8.91
CA VAL A 616 -16.79 22.74 8.94
C VAL A 616 -15.72 23.79 9.20
N ILE A 617 -14.78 23.47 10.10
CA ILE A 617 -13.54 24.22 10.26
C ILE A 617 -12.39 23.24 10.43
N GLY A 618 -11.16 23.73 10.39
CA GLY A 618 -10.04 22.89 10.80
C GLY A 618 -8.71 23.26 10.18
N VAL A 619 -7.76 22.34 10.29
CA VAL A 619 -6.42 22.46 9.75
C VAL A 619 -6.36 21.85 8.36
N SER A 620 -6.18 22.65 7.31
CA SER A 620 -6.09 22.17 5.93
C SER A 620 -5.55 23.23 4.96
N LEU A 621 -5.30 22.84 3.71
CA LEU A 621 -4.78 23.72 2.68
C LEU A 621 -5.86 24.70 2.16
N PRO A 622 -5.52 25.98 1.97
CA PRO A 622 -6.40 26.94 1.31
C PRO A 622 -6.93 26.44 -0.04
N ASN A 623 -6.07 25.86 -0.88
CA ASN A 623 -6.46 25.42 -2.21
C ASN A 623 -7.50 24.30 -2.22
N GLU A 624 -7.41 23.34 -1.29
CA GLU A 624 -8.37 22.24 -1.18
C GLU A 624 -9.75 22.69 -0.66
N ASN A 625 -9.78 23.84 0.04
CA ASN A 625 -10.98 24.32 0.73
C ASN A 625 -11.62 25.56 0.12
N LYS A 626 -10.96 26.22 -0.83
CA LYS A 626 -11.44 27.46 -1.49
C LYS A 626 -12.90 27.35 -1.92
N LYS A 627 -13.27 26.25 -2.61
CA LYS A 627 -14.65 26.01 -3.04
C LYS A 627 -15.64 25.94 -1.86
N TYR A 628 -15.30 25.21 -0.80
CA TYR A 628 -16.19 25.00 0.35
C TYR A 628 -16.33 26.25 1.22
N VAL A 629 -15.29 27.07 1.29
CA VAL A 629 -15.31 28.38 1.97
C VAL A 629 -16.18 29.37 1.20
N HIS A 630 -16.06 29.43 -0.12
CA HIS A 630 -16.91 30.30 -0.95
C HIS A 630 -18.39 29.91 -0.89
N GLU A 631 -18.67 28.60 -0.87
CA GLU A 631 -20.01 28.02 -0.67
C GLU A 631 -20.56 28.21 0.77
N GLY A 632 -19.70 28.60 1.73
CA GLY A 632 -20.09 28.82 3.13
C GLY A 632 -20.31 27.53 3.93
N VAL A 633 -19.88 26.37 3.42
CA VAL A 633 -19.89 25.09 4.14
C VAL A 633 -18.75 25.04 5.15
N THR A 634 -17.55 25.39 4.70
CA THR A 634 -16.37 25.55 5.55
C THR A 634 -16.31 27.00 6.03
N ALA A 635 -16.45 27.24 7.33
CA ALA A 635 -16.48 28.59 7.87
C ALA A 635 -15.09 29.25 7.84
N ALA A 636 -14.05 28.48 8.14
CA ALA A 636 -12.66 28.91 8.07
C ALA A 636 -11.72 27.72 8.12
N VAL A 637 -10.52 27.91 7.60
CA VAL A 637 -9.41 26.96 7.65
C VAL A 637 -8.26 27.60 8.41
N VAL A 638 -7.51 26.82 9.18
CA VAL A 638 -6.36 27.28 9.97
C VAL A 638 -5.12 26.56 9.47
N LEU A 639 -4.07 27.27 9.08
CA LEU A 639 -2.82 26.63 8.68
C LEU A 639 -1.65 27.60 8.86
N TRP A 640 -0.63 27.45 8.04
CA TRP A 640 0.59 28.23 7.96
C TRP A 640 1.10 28.10 6.53
N LYS A 641 2.09 28.90 6.17
CA LYS A 641 2.76 28.76 4.88
C LYS A 641 3.61 27.49 4.91
N THR A 642 3.09 26.43 4.29
CA THR A 642 3.67 25.08 4.33
C THR A 642 5.05 25.01 3.68
N ALA A 643 5.25 25.71 2.56
CA ALA A 643 6.56 25.86 1.94
C ALA A 643 7.58 26.49 2.90
N ASP A 644 7.17 27.47 3.71
CA ASP A 644 8.08 28.12 4.67
C ASP A 644 8.51 27.16 5.78
N LEU A 645 7.68 26.19 6.17
CA LEU A 645 8.06 25.14 7.11
C LEU A 645 9.14 24.21 6.52
N GLY A 646 8.97 23.82 5.26
CA GLY A 646 9.98 23.03 4.54
C GLY A 646 11.31 23.76 4.39
N TYR A 647 11.23 25.05 4.02
CA TYR A 647 12.37 25.95 3.90
C TYR A 647 13.11 26.10 5.24
N LEU A 648 12.39 26.39 6.33
CA LEU A 648 12.92 26.47 7.68
C LEU A 648 13.66 25.19 8.08
N THR A 649 13.07 24.03 7.78
CA THR A 649 13.62 22.73 8.18
C THR A 649 14.99 22.49 7.56
N VAL A 650 15.18 22.83 6.28
CA VAL A 650 16.48 22.67 5.61
C VAL A 650 17.54 23.64 6.18
N HIS A 651 17.16 24.88 6.48
CA HIS A 651 18.05 25.84 7.15
C HIS A 651 18.48 25.34 8.54
N ALA A 652 17.53 24.90 9.36
CA ALA A 652 17.79 24.38 10.70
C ALA A 652 18.64 23.10 10.66
N ALA A 653 18.37 22.21 9.70
CA ALA A 653 19.13 20.99 9.48
C ALA A 653 20.60 21.29 9.14
N LYS A 654 20.85 22.22 8.21
CA LYS A 654 22.21 22.68 7.88
C LYS A 654 22.91 23.30 9.10
N ALA A 655 22.24 24.21 9.80
CA ALA A 655 22.83 24.89 10.95
C ALA A 655 23.16 23.93 12.10
N THR A 656 22.35 22.88 12.26
CA THR A 656 22.61 21.78 13.21
C THR A 656 23.81 20.94 12.78
N ALA A 657 23.96 20.65 11.48
CA ALA A 657 25.11 19.92 10.93
C ALA A 657 26.43 20.66 11.11
N GLU A 658 26.42 21.96 10.83
CA GLU A 658 27.59 22.83 10.91
C GLU A 658 27.91 23.27 12.35
N GLY A 659 27.03 22.98 13.31
CA GLY A 659 27.19 23.38 14.71
C GLY A 659 27.00 24.88 14.96
N THR A 660 26.41 25.60 14.01
CA THR A 660 26.10 27.03 14.13
C THR A 660 24.84 27.27 14.95
N LEU A 661 23.89 26.32 14.97
CA LEU A 661 22.74 26.31 15.87
C LEU A 661 23.04 25.47 17.11
N LYS A 662 23.22 26.12 18.27
CA LYS A 662 23.66 25.49 19.52
C LYS A 662 22.50 25.28 20.51
N PRO A 663 22.56 24.24 21.37
CA PRO A 663 21.60 24.07 22.47
C PRO A 663 21.50 25.34 23.33
N GLY A 664 20.26 25.71 23.70
CA GLY A 664 20.00 26.93 24.48
C GLY A 664 19.86 28.21 23.65
N ALA A 665 19.98 28.15 22.32
CA ALA A 665 19.67 29.28 21.45
C ALA A 665 18.20 29.73 21.63
N THR A 666 17.97 31.04 21.66
CA THR A 666 16.64 31.65 21.82
C THR A 666 16.08 32.22 20.50
N SER A 667 16.92 32.36 19.48
CA SER A 667 16.52 32.75 18.13
C SER A 667 17.34 32.02 17.05
N PHE A 668 16.78 31.96 15.84
CA PHE A 668 17.42 31.38 14.66
C PHE A 668 17.09 32.19 13.42
N THR A 669 18.10 32.56 12.62
CA THR A 669 17.88 33.25 11.35
C THR A 669 17.88 32.26 10.20
N ALA A 670 16.80 32.24 9.40
CA ALA A 670 16.61 31.29 8.30
C ALA A 670 16.30 32.00 6.97
N GLY A 671 17.34 32.38 6.22
CA GLY A 671 17.21 32.93 4.86
C GLY A 671 16.13 34.01 4.74
N ARG A 672 15.19 33.83 3.81
CA ARG A 672 14.07 34.78 3.59
C ARG A 672 13.05 34.87 4.73
N LEU A 673 13.08 33.95 5.69
CA LEU A 673 12.18 33.98 6.86
C LEU A 673 12.68 34.94 7.95
N GLY A 674 13.93 35.41 7.85
CA GLY A 674 14.52 36.30 8.86
C GLY A 674 14.72 35.59 10.20
N GLU A 675 14.67 36.36 11.28
CA GLU A 675 14.85 35.85 12.65
C GLU A 675 13.57 35.23 13.21
N LEU A 676 13.68 34.00 13.70
CA LEU A 676 12.60 33.19 14.27
C LEU A 676 12.89 32.91 15.74
N ARG A 677 11.82 32.83 16.55
CA ARG A 677 11.91 32.53 17.99
C ARG A 677 12.15 31.03 18.21
N ILE A 678 13.03 30.69 19.15
CA ILE A 678 13.17 29.34 19.68
C ILE A 678 12.54 29.27 21.08
N ASP A 679 11.67 28.29 21.28
CA ASP A 679 11.06 27.96 22.57
C ASP A 679 11.64 26.64 23.08
N GLY A 680 12.60 26.71 24.00
CA GLY A 680 13.42 25.58 24.43
C GLY A 680 14.29 25.03 23.30
N THR A 681 13.75 24.05 22.57
CA THR A 681 14.40 23.46 21.37
C THR A 681 13.48 23.46 20.14
N SER A 682 12.32 24.12 20.24
CA SER A 682 11.34 24.24 19.17
C SER A 682 11.53 25.58 18.45
N ILE A 683 11.90 25.55 17.17
CA ILE A 683 12.00 26.73 16.31
C ILE A 683 10.60 27.03 15.78
N ILE A 684 10.03 28.15 16.17
CA ILE A 684 8.62 28.48 15.88
C ILE A 684 8.55 29.28 14.58
N LEU A 685 7.93 28.71 13.55
CA LEU A 685 7.71 29.37 12.26
C LEU A 685 6.83 30.62 12.41
N GLY A 686 5.75 30.54 13.20
CA GLY A 686 4.92 31.70 13.47
C GLY A 686 3.62 31.38 14.19
N LYS A 687 2.65 32.29 14.03
CA LYS A 687 1.26 32.08 14.46
C LYS A 687 0.47 31.39 13.34
N PRO A 688 -0.54 30.57 13.65
CA PRO A 688 -1.44 30.04 12.64
C PRO A 688 -2.18 31.17 11.91
N PHE A 689 -2.37 30.99 10.61
CA PHE A 689 -3.17 31.84 9.74
C PHE A 689 -4.60 31.30 9.70
N ILE A 690 -5.58 32.21 9.77
CA ILE A 690 -6.98 31.89 9.57
C ILE A 690 -7.36 32.31 8.16
N PHE A 691 -7.72 31.34 7.35
CA PHE A 691 -8.21 31.50 5.99
C PHE A 691 -9.73 31.51 6.01
N THR A 692 -10.29 32.62 5.57
CA THR A 692 -11.73 32.88 5.48
C THR A 692 -12.05 33.31 4.06
N LYS A 693 -13.33 33.53 3.76
CA LYS A 693 -13.76 34.04 2.45
C LYS A 693 -13.04 35.32 2.02
N ASP A 694 -12.61 36.15 2.97
CA ASP A 694 -12.00 37.46 2.70
C ASP A 694 -10.55 37.39 2.21
N ASN A 695 -9.83 36.31 2.54
CA ASN A 695 -8.39 36.21 2.27
C ASN A 695 -7.95 34.91 1.60
N ILE A 696 -8.80 33.88 1.51
CA ILE A 696 -8.40 32.55 1.00
C ILE A 696 -7.90 32.57 -0.44
N ASP A 697 -8.36 33.52 -1.26
CA ASP A 697 -7.93 33.67 -2.66
C ASP A 697 -6.53 34.30 -2.81
N GLN A 698 -5.95 34.84 -1.73
CA GLN A 698 -4.60 35.42 -1.72
C GLN A 698 -3.50 34.36 -1.56
N PHE A 699 -3.89 33.10 -1.39
CA PHE A 699 -2.98 31.99 -1.14
C PHE A 699 -3.14 30.90 -2.21
N ASP A 700 -2.00 30.35 -2.63
CA ASP A 700 -1.90 29.30 -3.65
C ASP A 700 -0.95 28.19 -3.16
N PHE A 701 -1.39 27.47 -2.12
CA PHE A 701 -0.77 26.24 -1.66
C PHE A 701 -1.79 25.26 -1.09
#